data_AF-A0A4Y8CPA4-F1
#
_entry.id   AF-A0A4Y8CPA4-F1
#
_cell.length_a   1.000
_cell.length_b   1.000
_cell.length_c   1.000
_cell.angle_alpha   90.00
_cell.angle_beta   90.00
_cell.angle_gamma   90.00
#
_symmetry.space_group_name_H-M   'P 1'
#
loop_
_entity.id
_entity.type
_entity.pdbx_description
1 polymer ?
#
loop_
_entity_poly.entity_id
_entity_poly.type
_entity_poly.pdbx_seq_one_letter_code
_entity_poly.pdbx_strand_id
1 'polypeptide(L)'
;MPATTRSMSKRLLSSISKDVELHLPKASFSDATLQNLVVKPKSRQKHPKRQIRRQARKRSHQNKNSIKQKPARGNKNTDLPGIDSTTITHWPCHKCDCPQGVFEFLDPICVNCGHEMNDHLIHHSSPWSTNCAYVCERPDLVSSVLKLALDTGMVVIRATPLVGKTTLLQLLGYHILLHNPELEPVFVLWLPKKRRDNAARARKVNAKYRPHNPDATVIYLIDEAQGSYEDEEFWTAELKNRYTRSRPIFVLVCLYGAVGNYGIQDASIESQASKVDRLIRIELRPSKSSPLSMLFKFDETLTAVSKWILENRLNPDSVDRVAIAEYIHSATDGHPGMVGLILGSFEMLISQNIQNGRRWSPVFCHEFLVEHDFLLDFLTRWGRGVWSVAGEDHLKDYLIRSPSHKHLKYSDVIDAMRTVARLPNGYTESRKNNMDALAFCYKMGFLHAEYSQCGSSEITYIFASPIHRRIAYRRLIPGPPPGTTSDTITLQQACLNAIERFSPSVLHHRSPSSNISSKSNPNWGIPEAVFQDEMYCCLNRELHNLPILSEYAETKDGRIDFFIFGKKWGIEILQSGDNGRLQEHANIFQSGGKYHKWGILEDYIILNFCSKSSLDALKIKDIDAQSHTRHVVIDANEHIAQVYTYDKQLQTILNLGEGRTRSHSPEKRTASGDEDIHMILRDQEIELEQAKIGKEEEALNQLQVEREELKRTIDQLKLQLGKI
;
A
#
# COMPACT_ATOMS: atom_id res chain seq x y z
N MET A 1 2.41 14.50 -9.49
CA MET A 1 1.42 14.71 -10.57
C MET A 1 0.96 16.17 -10.49
N PRO A 2 0.83 16.92 -11.60
CA PRO A 2 0.25 18.25 -11.57
C PRO A 2 -1.26 18.17 -11.43
N ALA A 3 -1.81 18.98 -10.53
CA ALA A 3 -3.22 19.06 -10.20
C ALA A 3 -4.01 19.79 -11.30
N THR A 4 -5.05 19.14 -11.83
CA THR A 4 -6.12 19.81 -12.57
C THR A 4 -7.45 19.29 -12.04
N THR A 5 -8.15 20.12 -11.26
CA THR A 5 -9.62 20.13 -11.15
C THR A 5 -10.05 21.36 -10.35
N ARG A 6 -10.40 22.44 -11.07
CA ARG A 6 -11.37 23.43 -10.61
C ARG A 6 -12.04 24.05 -11.83
N SER A 7 -13.30 23.70 -12.09
CA SER A 7 -14.36 24.69 -12.30
C SER A 7 -15.74 24.01 -12.27
N MET A 8 -16.76 24.79 -11.93
CA MET A 8 -18.20 24.49 -11.88
C MET A 8 -18.64 23.76 -10.59
N SER A 9 -19.52 24.26 -9.73
CA SER A 9 -20.54 25.28 -9.87
C SER A 9 -20.91 25.84 -8.48
N LYS A 10 -20.82 27.17 -8.32
CA LYS A 10 -21.58 27.92 -7.31
C LYS A 10 -22.97 28.19 -7.91
N ARG A 11 -24.01 27.52 -7.41
CA ARG A 11 -25.36 28.10 -7.31
C ARG A 11 -26.17 27.29 -6.31
N LEU A 12 -26.92 28.03 -5.49
CA LEU A 12 -27.89 27.62 -4.46
C LEU A 12 -27.34 27.39 -3.05
N LEU A 13 -27.06 28.52 -2.39
CA LEU A 13 -27.48 28.72 -1.00
C LEU A 13 -29.01 28.75 -0.96
N SER A 14 -29.64 28.00 -0.06
CA SER A 14 -30.44 28.54 1.05
C SER A 14 -31.39 27.51 1.63
N SER A 15 -31.51 27.55 2.98
CA SER A 15 -32.57 27.02 3.85
C SER A 15 -32.20 25.74 4.61
N ILE A 16 -31.97 25.86 5.92
CA ILE A 16 -32.97 25.55 6.96
C ILE A 16 -32.36 25.74 8.37
N SER A 17 -33.20 26.39 9.19
CA SER A 17 -33.26 26.68 10.63
C SER A 17 -32.15 26.28 11.60
N LYS A 18 -31.75 27.29 12.36
CA LYS A 18 -31.32 27.20 13.77
C LYS A 18 -32.47 26.63 14.62
N ASP A 19 -32.09 25.92 15.68
CA ASP A 19 -32.85 25.63 16.92
C ASP A 19 -32.80 24.14 17.28
N VAL A 20 -31.81 23.73 18.07
CA VAL A 20 -31.95 22.76 19.18
C VAL A 20 -30.77 22.97 20.14
N GLU A 21 -31.07 23.53 21.31
CA GLU A 21 -30.24 23.52 22.51
C GLU A 21 -30.29 22.12 23.13
N LEU A 22 -29.14 21.47 23.36
CA LEU A 22 -29.07 20.23 24.15
C LEU A 22 -27.91 20.29 25.15
N HIS A 23 -28.31 20.27 26.43
CA HIS A 23 -27.47 20.24 27.61
C HIS A 23 -26.55 19.00 27.67
N LEU A 24 -25.26 19.23 27.96
CA LEU A 24 -24.27 18.21 28.31
C LEU A 24 -24.28 17.93 29.82
N PRO A 25 -24.21 16.67 30.28
CA PRO A 25 -23.71 16.35 31.61
C PRO A 25 -22.19 16.21 31.60
N LYS A 26 -21.55 16.86 32.58
CA LYS A 26 -20.14 16.70 32.96
C LYS A 26 -19.86 15.27 33.42
N ALA A 27 -18.77 14.66 32.95
CA ALA A 27 -18.11 13.57 33.65
C ALA A 27 -16.59 13.61 33.45
N SER A 28 -15.91 13.31 34.55
CA SER A 28 -14.50 13.46 34.89
C SER A 28 -13.52 12.55 34.13
N PHE A 29 -12.30 13.07 34.00
CA PHE A 29 -11.08 12.40 33.55
C PHE A 29 -10.72 11.15 34.37
N SER A 30 -10.14 10.16 33.69
CA SER A 30 -9.14 9.28 34.28
C SER A 30 -8.10 8.88 33.22
N ASP A 31 -6.83 9.16 33.53
CA ASP A 31 -5.62 8.71 32.83
C ASP A 31 -5.60 7.19 32.63
N ALA A 32 -5.32 6.75 31.40
CA ALA A 32 -4.85 5.40 31.15
C ALA A 32 -3.92 5.35 29.92
N THR A 33 -2.63 5.40 30.19
CA THR A 33 -1.53 5.08 29.27
C THR A 33 -1.71 3.66 28.71
N LEU A 34 -1.95 3.53 27.41
CA LEU A 34 -2.07 2.22 26.74
C LEU A 34 -0.68 1.69 26.34
N GLN A 35 -0.07 0.92 27.23
CA GLN A 35 1.06 0.04 26.91
C GLN A 35 0.59 -1.26 26.24
N ASN A 36 1.33 -1.68 25.21
CA ASN A 36 1.55 -3.05 24.71
C ASN A 36 0.44 -4.09 24.94
N LEU A 37 -0.35 -4.39 23.91
CA LEU A 37 -1.24 -5.56 23.88
C LEU A 37 -0.95 -6.47 22.68
N VAL A 38 -0.37 -7.62 23.00
CA VAL A 38 -0.24 -8.81 22.14
C VAL A 38 -1.64 -9.36 21.84
N VAL A 39 -2.07 -9.30 20.59
CA VAL A 39 -3.36 -9.84 20.15
C VAL A 39 -3.24 -11.35 19.92
N LYS A 40 -3.84 -12.15 20.80
CA LYS A 40 -4.19 -13.56 20.50
C LYS A 40 -5.56 -13.63 19.80
N PRO A 41 -5.75 -14.51 18.81
CA PRO A 41 -7.03 -14.63 18.10
C PRO A 41 -8.12 -15.19 19.03
N LYS A 42 -9.22 -14.44 19.20
CA LYS A 42 -10.38 -14.85 20.02
C LYS A 42 -11.30 -15.80 19.25
N SER A 43 -11.60 -16.94 19.87
CA SER A 43 -12.69 -17.84 19.52
C SER A 43 -14.05 -17.18 19.82
N ARG A 44 -14.99 -17.22 18.86
CA ARG A 44 -16.35 -16.71 19.05
C ARG A 44 -17.14 -17.63 19.99
N GLN A 45 -17.39 -17.17 21.21
CA GLN A 45 -18.41 -17.77 22.09
C GLN A 45 -19.82 -17.44 21.58
N LYS A 46 -20.69 -18.45 21.61
CA LYS A 46 -22.12 -18.37 21.29
C LYS A 46 -22.87 -17.78 22.48
N HIS A 47 -23.74 -16.78 22.25
CA HIS A 47 -24.76 -16.35 23.20
C HIS A 47 -26.18 -16.45 22.59
N PRO A 48 -27.23 -16.57 23.44
CA PRO A 48 -28.41 -17.36 23.13
C PRO A 48 -29.52 -16.60 22.41
N LYS A 49 -30.34 -17.37 21.69
CA LYS A 49 -31.51 -16.96 20.91
C LYS A 49 -32.54 -16.22 21.78
N ARG A 50 -32.84 -14.96 21.44
CA ARG A 50 -34.04 -14.24 21.90
C ARG A 50 -35.08 -14.32 20.79
N GLN A 51 -36.14 -15.10 21.01
CA GLN A 51 -37.30 -15.18 20.11
C GLN A 51 -38.04 -13.84 20.09
N ILE A 52 -38.16 -13.23 18.91
CA ILE A 52 -39.13 -12.17 18.64
C ILE A 52 -40.11 -12.70 17.59
N ARG A 53 -41.38 -12.81 18.01
CA ARG A 53 -42.53 -13.22 17.20
C ARG A 53 -42.67 -12.30 15.97
N ARG A 54 -42.58 -12.88 14.77
CA ARG A 54 -42.99 -12.24 13.51
C ARG A 54 -44.51 -12.34 13.36
N GLN A 55 -45.18 -11.19 13.23
CA GLN A 55 -46.55 -11.13 12.68
C GLN A 55 -46.46 -10.99 11.16
N ALA A 56 -46.93 -12.03 10.46
CA ALA A 56 -47.04 -12.06 9.01
C ALA A 56 -48.30 -11.30 8.56
N ARG A 57 -48.13 -10.27 7.72
CA ARG A 57 -49.24 -9.72 6.92
C ARG A 57 -49.45 -10.61 5.70
N LYS A 58 -50.49 -11.44 5.75
CA LYS A 58 -51.07 -12.16 4.61
C LYS A 58 -51.70 -11.15 3.64
N ARG A 59 -51.40 -11.27 2.34
CA ARG A 59 -52.31 -10.90 1.26
C ARG A 59 -52.65 -12.18 0.49
N SER A 60 -53.91 -12.63 0.60
CA SER A 60 -54.61 -13.52 -0.34
C SER A 60 -55.07 -12.66 -1.53
N HIS A 61 -55.40 -13.10 -2.74
CA HIS A 61 -55.79 -14.35 -3.42
C HIS A 61 -55.30 -14.18 -4.89
N GLN A 62 -55.17 -15.16 -5.79
CA GLN A 62 -56.19 -16.12 -6.21
C GLN A 62 -55.57 -17.18 -7.16
N ASN A 63 -56.00 -18.42 -7.00
CA ASN A 63 -55.63 -19.61 -7.77
C ASN A 63 -56.06 -19.55 -9.24
N LYS A 64 -55.22 -20.07 -10.14
CA LYS A 64 -55.65 -20.97 -11.24
C LYS A 64 -54.63 -22.09 -11.44
N ASN A 65 -55.11 -23.31 -11.24
CA ASN A 65 -54.41 -24.57 -11.49
C ASN A 65 -54.22 -24.81 -12.99
N SER A 66 -53.02 -25.24 -13.38
CA SER A 66 -52.82 -26.17 -14.50
C SER A 66 -51.57 -27.00 -14.28
N ILE A 67 -51.76 -28.26 -13.92
CA ILE A 67 -50.75 -29.31 -14.00
C ILE A 67 -50.54 -29.61 -15.48
N LYS A 68 -49.30 -29.45 -15.99
CA LYS A 68 -48.67 -30.39 -16.95
C LYS A 68 -47.23 -29.97 -17.32
N GLN A 69 -46.35 -30.95 -17.14
CA GLN A 69 -45.12 -31.26 -17.90
C GLN A 69 -43.88 -30.36 -17.74
N LYS A 70 -42.82 -31.00 -17.21
CA LYS A 70 -41.41 -30.63 -17.37
C LYS A 70 -41.06 -30.42 -18.85
N PRO A 71 -40.38 -29.33 -19.23
CA PRO A 71 -39.52 -29.30 -20.39
C PRO A 71 -38.05 -29.46 -19.99
N ALA A 72 -37.30 -30.03 -20.91
CA ALA A 72 -35.90 -30.38 -20.83
C ALA A 72 -34.98 -29.19 -20.51
N ARG A 73 -33.83 -29.51 -19.89
CA ARG A 73 -32.67 -28.63 -19.74
C ARG A 73 -32.25 -28.10 -21.12
N GLY A 74 -32.62 -26.86 -21.40
CA GLY A 74 -32.09 -26.09 -22.52
C GLY A 74 -31.18 -25.00 -21.97
N ASN A 75 -29.91 -25.04 -22.39
CA ASN A 75 -28.97 -23.93 -22.28
C ASN A 75 -29.64 -22.65 -22.81
N LYS A 76 -29.85 -21.68 -21.93
CA LYS A 76 -29.91 -20.27 -22.31
C LYS A 76 -28.90 -19.57 -21.42
N ASN A 77 -27.79 -19.16 -22.01
CA ASN A 77 -27.05 -18.02 -21.51
C ASN A 77 -28.06 -16.89 -21.35
N THR A 78 -28.34 -16.52 -20.11
CA THR A 78 -28.87 -15.19 -19.84
C THR A 78 -27.72 -14.21 -20.01
N ASP A 79 -27.45 -13.86 -21.28
CA ASP A 79 -26.85 -12.58 -21.60
C ASP A 79 -27.84 -11.52 -21.13
N LEU A 80 -27.65 -11.01 -19.90
CA LEU A 80 -28.38 -9.87 -19.39
C LEU A 80 -27.77 -8.60 -20.00
N PRO A 81 -28.54 -7.83 -20.78
CA PRO A 81 -28.05 -6.59 -21.39
C PRO A 81 -27.89 -5.52 -20.30
N GLY A 82 -26.71 -4.89 -20.28
CA GLY A 82 -26.46 -3.63 -19.56
C GLY A 82 -26.71 -3.69 -18.05
N ILE A 83 -25.77 -4.31 -17.31
CA ILE A 83 -25.74 -4.20 -15.86
C ILE A 83 -25.57 -2.71 -15.50
N ASP A 84 -26.56 -2.15 -14.81
CA ASP A 84 -26.54 -0.75 -14.35
C ASP A 84 -25.36 -0.55 -13.37
N SER A 85 -24.72 0.63 -13.38
CA SER A 85 -23.45 0.93 -12.67
C SER A 85 -23.50 0.79 -11.13
N THR A 86 -24.67 0.44 -10.60
CA THR A 86 -25.01 0.26 -9.19
C THR A 86 -25.14 -1.22 -8.80
N THR A 87 -25.07 -2.15 -9.74
CA THR A 87 -25.30 -3.58 -9.46
C THR A 87 -24.00 -4.29 -9.11
N ILE A 88 -24.02 -5.11 -8.06
CA ILE A 88 -22.89 -5.93 -7.60
C ILE A 88 -23.27 -7.40 -7.71
N THR A 89 -22.37 -8.21 -8.23
CA THR A 89 -22.58 -9.67 -8.33
C THR A 89 -21.78 -10.43 -7.28
N HIS A 90 -22.29 -11.59 -6.89
CA HIS A 90 -21.67 -12.53 -5.96
C HIS A 90 -21.98 -13.98 -6.36
N TRP A 91 -21.40 -14.97 -5.66
CA TRP A 91 -21.57 -16.40 -5.94
C TRP A 91 -23.03 -16.89 -5.87
N PRO A 92 -23.33 -18.11 -6.36
CA PRO A 92 -24.63 -18.76 -6.13
C PRO A 92 -25.01 -18.81 -4.64
N CYS A 93 -26.31 -18.81 -4.36
CA CYS A 93 -26.79 -18.93 -2.98
C CYS A 93 -26.61 -20.37 -2.48
N HIS A 94 -26.13 -20.56 -1.25
CA HIS A 94 -26.05 -21.89 -0.65
C HIS A 94 -27.35 -22.33 0.05
N LYS A 95 -28.36 -21.46 0.12
CA LYS A 95 -29.68 -21.74 0.75
C LYS A 95 -30.78 -22.05 -0.26
N CYS A 96 -30.58 -21.79 -1.55
CA CYS A 96 -31.58 -21.99 -2.60
C CYS A 96 -30.93 -22.13 -3.97
N ASP A 97 -31.71 -22.41 -5.02
CA ASP A 97 -31.23 -22.61 -6.40
C ASP A 97 -30.89 -21.29 -7.13
N CYS A 98 -30.56 -20.22 -6.41
CA CYS A 98 -30.20 -18.93 -7.00
C CYS A 98 -28.82 -19.03 -7.67
N PRO A 99 -28.73 -18.88 -9.02
CA PRO A 99 -27.51 -19.17 -9.76
C PRO A 99 -26.43 -18.10 -9.59
N GLN A 100 -26.80 -16.89 -9.19
CA GLN A 100 -25.87 -15.78 -8.96
C GLN A 100 -26.50 -14.80 -7.97
N GLY A 101 -25.72 -14.34 -6.99
CA GLY A 101 -26.12 -13.24 -6.13
C GLY A 101 -26.05 -11.93 -6.90
N VAL A 102 -27.13 -11.16 -6.93
CA VAL A 102 -27.19 -9.85 -7.59
C VAL A 102 -27.73 -8.87 -6.57
N PHE A 103 -27.01 -7.78 -6.33
CA PHE A 103 -27.30 -6.81 -5.29
C PHE A 103 -27.35 -5.42 -5.90
N GLU A 104 -28.39 -4.67 -5.59
CA GLU A 104 -28.43 -3.25 -5.90
C GLU A 104 -27.58 -2.47 -4.89
N PHE A 105 -27.04 -1.32 -5.30
CA PHE A 105 -26.18 -0.52 -4.44
C PHE A 105 -26.92 -0.17 -3.14
N LEU A 106 -26.29 -0.52 -2.00
CA LEU A 106 -26.75 -0.32 -0.62
C LEU A 106 -27.83 -1.30 -0.12
N ASP A 107 -28.26 -2.24 -0.95
CA ASP A 107 -29.11 -3.34 -0.52
C ASP A 107 -28.28 -4.63 -0.37
N PRO A 108 -28.02 -5.12 0.86
CA PRO A 108 -27.32 -6.37 1.07
C PRO A 108 -28.20 -7.60 0.78
N ILE A 109 -29.42 -7.41 0.26
CA ILE A 109 -30.36 -8.46 -0.10
C ILE A 109 -30.26 -8.75 -1.59
N CYS A 110 -30.12 -10.02 -1.92
CA CYS A 110 -30.05 -10.48 -3.30
C CYS A 110 -31.40 -10.28 -4.01
N VAL A 111 -31.40 -9.54 -5.12
CA VAL A 111 -32.58 -9.26 -5.95
C VAL A 111 -33.20 -10.55 -6.50
N ASN A 112 -32.38 -11.58 -6.74
CA ASN A 112 -32.83 -12.84 -7.33
C ASN A 112 -33.50 -13.79 -6.32
N CYS A 113 -33.14 -13.74 -5.04
CA CYS A 113 -33.60 -14.76 -4.07
C CYS A 113 -33.99 -14.24 -2.68
N GLY A 114 -33.77 -12.96 -2.39
CA GLY A 114 -34.11 -12.35 -1.10
C GLY A 114 -33.21 -12.78 0.06
N HIS A 115 -32.11 -13.48 -0.19
CA HIS A 115 -31.13 -13.85 0.83
C HIS A 115 -30.03 -12.79 0.98
N GLU A 116 -29.38 -12.77 2.15
CA GLU A 116 -28.31 -11.81 2.43
C GLU A 116 -27.04 -12.14 1.61
N MET A 117 -26.19 -11.15 1.35
CA MET A 117 -24.92 -11.34 0.65
C MET A 117 -24.03 -12.44 1.26
N ASN A 118 -24.09 -12.62 2.58
CA ASN A 118 -23.38 -13.71 3.27
C ASN A 118 -23.85 -15.12 2.84
N ASP A 119 -25.09 -15.25 2.38
CA ASP A 119 -25.65 -16.50 1.87
C ASP A 119 -25.13 -16.85 0.48
N HIS A 120 -24.42 -15.91 -0.13
CA HIS A 120 -23.73 -16.05 -1.41
C HIS A 120 -22.21 -16.22 -1.22
N LEU A 121 -21.69 -16.46 0.00
CA LEU A 121 -20.27 -16.77 0.21
C LEU A 121 -19.98 -18.27 0.05
N ILE A 122 -18.82 -18.59 -0.54
CA ILE A 122 -18.31 -19.97 -0.55
C ILE A 122 -17.93 -20.36 0.89
N HIS A 123 -18.29 -21.57 1.32
CA HIS A 123 -17.91 -22.10 2.62
C HIS A 123 -16.38 -22.03 2.83
N HIS A 124 -15.95 -21.46 3.96
CA HIS A 124 -14.54 -21.25 4.32
C HIS A 124 -13.65 -22.51 4.31
N SER A 125 -14.24 -23.71 4.35
CA SER A 125 -13.53 -24.99 4.31
C SER A 125 -13.31 -25.54 2.89
N SER A 126 -13.82 -24.86 1.87
CA SER A 126 -13.61 -25.23 0.47
C SER A 126 -12.17 -24.87 0.02
N PRO A 127 -11.49 -25.72 -0.77
CA PRO A 127 -10.22 -25.33 -1.42
C PRO A 127 -10.40 -24.14 -2.37
N TRP A 128 -11.65 -23.90 -2.80
CA TRP A 128 -12.05 -22.79 -3.66
C TRP A 128 -12.43 -21.51 -2.88
N SER A 129 -12.31 -21.51 -1.54
CA SER A 129 -12.56 -20.31 -0.72
C SER A 129 -11.42 -19.31 -0.88
N THR A 130 -11.75 -18.07 -1.25
CA THR A 130 -10.77 -17.01 -1.49
C THR A 130 -10.21 -16.36 -0.24
N ASN A 131 -10.85 -16.56 0.93
CA ASN A 131 -10.47 -15.97 2.23
C ASN A 131 -10.17 -14.46 2.17
N CYS A 132 -10.82 -13.73 1.27
CA CYS A 132 -10.70 -12.29 1.10
C CYS A 132 -12.07 -11.67 1.36
N ALA A 133 -12.11 -10.56 2.12
CA ALA A 133 -13.36 -9.88 2.48
C ALA A 133 -14.03 -9.28 1.24
N TYR A 134 -13.29 -8.48 0.47
CA TYR A 134 -13.82 -7.70 -0.64
C TYR A 134 -13.39 -8.27 -2.01
N VAL A 135 -13.68 -9.56 -2.24
CA VAL A 135 -13.29 -10.27 -3.47
C VAL A 135 -13.91 -9.60 -4.70
N CYS A 136 -13.11 -9.34 -5.73
CA CYS A 136 -13.61 -9.07 -7.08
C CYS A 136 -13.55 -10.38 -7.89
N GLU A 137 -14.66 -10.81 -8.48
CA GLU A 137 -14.79 -12.11 -9.17
C GLU A 137 -14.10 -12.14 -10.53
N ARG A 138 -13.88 -10.98 -11.15
CA ARG A 138 -13.18 -10.81 -12.45
C ARG A 138 -13.62 -11.82 -13.53
N PRO A 139 -14.92 -11.94 -13.83
CA PRO A 139 -15.44 -13.00 -14.70
C PRO A 139 -14.75 -13.01 -16.08
N ASP A 140 -14.50 -11.84 -16.67
CA ASP A 140 -13.82 -11.72 -17.96
C ASP A 140 -12.40 -12.28 -17.94
N LEU A 141 -11.63 -11.98 -16.88
CA LEU A 141 -10.26 -12.50 -16.74
C LEU A 141 -10.29 -14.02 -16.51
N VAL A 142 -11.19 -14.50 -15.65
CA VAL A 142 -11.35 -15.94 -15.37
C VAL A 142 -11.68 -16.72 -16.65
N SER A 143 -12.68 -16.27 -17.42
CA SER A 143 -13.05 -16.91 -18.67
C SER A 143 -11.95 -16.81 -19.72
N SER A 144 -11.23 -15.69 -19.79
CA SER A 144 -10.10 -15.51 -20.72
C SER A 144 -8.92 -16.43 -20.39
N VAL A 145 -8.59 -16.60 -19.11
CA VAL A 145 -7.54 -17.53 -18.64
C VAL A 145 -7.93 -18.96 -18.96
N LEU A 146 -9.19 -19.35 -18.69
CA LEU A 146 -9.68 -20.69 -19.00
C LEU A 146 -9.59 -20.98 -20.49
N LYS A 147 -10.07 -20.06 -21.33
CA LYS A 147 -9.99 -20.19 -22.78
C LYS A 147 -8.54 -20.36 -23.25
N LEU A 148 -7.64 -19.50 -22.77
CA LEU A 148 -6.22 -19.60 -23.12
C LEU A 148 -5.62 -20.95 -22.70
N ALA A 149 -5.98 -21.46 -21.52
CA ALA A 149 -5.53 -22.77 -21.05
C ALA A 149 -6.08 -23.92 -21.89
N LEU A 150 -7.33 -23.84 -22.34
CA LEU A 150 -7.92 -24.84 -23.25
C LEU A 150 -7.26 -24.81 -24.63
N ASP A 151 -7.00 -23.62 -25.16
CA ASP A 151 -6.42 -23.44 -26.50
C ASP A 151 -4.96 -23.88 -26.57
N THR A 152 -4.23 -23.79 -25.45
CA THR A 152 -2.76 -23.96 -25.43
C THR A 152 -2.28 -25.13 -24.57
N GLY A 153 -3.17 -25.71 -23.76
CA GLY A 153 -2.88 -26.78 -22.79
C GLY A 153 -2.12 -26.31 -21.55
N MET A 154 -1.54 -25.11 -21.56
CA MET A 154 -0.76 -24.58 -20.44
C MET A 154 -0.77 -23.04 -20.41
N VAL A 155 -1.09 -22.46 -19.26
CA VAL A 155 -0.95 -21.01 -18.99
C VAL A 155 -0.02 -20.79 -17.81
N VAL A 156 0.80 -19.74 -17.91
CA VAL A 156 1.67 -19.30 -16.82
C VAL A 156 1.32 -17.87 -16.41
N ILE A 157 0.96 -17.69 -15.15
CA ILE A 157 0.63 -16.41 -14.55
C ILE A 157 1.78 -16.01 -13.62
N ARG A 158 2.41 -14.86 -13.87
CA ARG A 158 3.63 -14.43 -13.19
C ARG A 158 3.52 -12.98 -12.76
N ALA A 159 3.54 -12.73 -11.46
CA ALA A 159 3.41 -11.37 -10.94
C ALA A 159 3.96 -11.23 -9.52
N THR A 160 4.05 -10.00 -9.03
CA THR A 160 4.50 -9.69 -7.67
C THR A 160 3.66 -10.38 -6.59
N PRO A 161 4.19 -10.59 -5.37
CA PRO A 161 3.40 -11.05 -4.23
C PRO A 161 2.14 -10.21 -4.00
N LEU A 162 1.13 -10.79 -3.35
CA LEU A 162 -0.13 -10.13 -2.94
C LEU A 162 -1.03 -9.61 -4.08
N VAL A 163 -0.67 -9.73 -5.35
CA VAL A 163 -1.52 -9.30 -6.48
C VAL A 163 -2.73 -10.22 -6.77
N GLY A 164 -3.04 -11.17 -5.89
CA GLY A 164 -4.23 -12.04 -6.04
C GLY A 164 -4.05 -13.26 -6.97
N LYS A 165 -2.82 -13.76 -7.17
CA LYS A 165 -2.56 -14.97 -7.98
C LYS A 165 -3.29 -16.21 -7.46
N THR A 166 -3.13 -16.53 -6.18
CA THR A 166 -3.84 -17.64 -5.52
C THR A 166 -5.35 -17.46 -5.60
N THR A 167 -5.83 -16.23 -5.34
CA THR A 167 -7.25 -15.89 -5.48
C THR A 167 -7.75 -16.17 -6.89
N LEU A 168 -7.02 -15.78 -7.93
CA LEU A 168 -7.40 -16.06 -9.32
C LEU A 168 -7.50 -17.56 -9.62
N LEU A 169 -6.58 -18.40 -9.11
CA LEU A 169 -6.71 -19.86 -9.24
C LEU A 169 -7.97 -20.38 -8.55
N GLN A 170 -8.31 -19.85 -7.38
CA GLN A 170 -9.51 -20.26 -6.64
C GLN A 170 -10.79 -19.85 -7.39
N LEU A 171 -10.84 -18.62 -7.92
CA LEU A 171 -11.92 -18.13 -8.77
C LEU A 171 -12.08 -19.00 -10.02
N LEU A 172 -10.97 -19.32 -10.69
CA LEU A 172 -10.95 -20.17 -11.89
C LEU A 172 -11.43 -21.58 -11.59
N GLY A 173 -10.91 -22.22 -10.54
CA GLY A 173 -11.34 -23.56 -10.16
C GLY A 173 -12.80 -23.63 -9.76
N TYR A 174 -13.31 -22.59 -9.09
CA TYR A 174 -14.73 -22.48 -8.79
C TYR A 174 -15.59 -22.31 -10.06
N HIS A 175 -15.17 -21.44 -10.97
CA HIS A 175 -15.85 -21.25 -12.25
C HIS A 175 -15.93 -22.56 -13.04
N ILE A 176 -14.82 -23.30 -13.14
CA ILE A 176 -14.77 -24.62 -13.78
C ILE A 176 -15.72 -25.60 -13.09
N LEU A 177 -15.70 -25.63 -11.76
CA LEU A 177 -16.53 -26.55 -10.97
C LEU A 177 -18.02 -26.34 -11.24
N LEU A 178 -18.46 -25.09 -11.42
CA LEU A 178 -19.87 -24.77 -11.64
C LEU A 178 -20.31 -24.84 -13.10
N HIS A 179 -19.46 -24.41 -14.02
CA HIS A 179 -19.87 -24.12 -15.40
C HIS A 179 -19.28 -25.09 -16.43
N ASN A 180 -18.26 -25.88 -16.07
CA ASN A 180 -17.52 -26.75 -16.99
C ASN A 180 -17.53 -28.22 -16.50
N PRO A 181 -18.66 -28.95 -16.65
CA PRO A 181 -18.77 -30.36 -16.26
C PRO A 181 -17.76 -31.29 -16.96
N GLU A 182 -17.24 -30.89 -18.12
CA GLU A 182 -16.24 -31.57 -18.93
C GLU A 182 -14.81 -31.44 -18.40
N LEU A 183 -14.58 -30.56 -17.42
CA LEU A 183 -13.28 -30.33 -16.80
C LEU A 183 -13.30 -30.67 -15.32
N GLU A 184 -12.23 -31.26 -14.78
CA GLU A 184 -12.07 -31.56 -13.35
C GLU A 184 -10.93 -30.71 -12.74
N PRO A 185 -11.25 -29.65 -11.97
CA PRO A 185 -10.24 -28.75 -11.43
C PRO A 185 -9.55 -29.35 -10.20
N VAL A 186 -8.22 -29.34 -10.19
CA VAL A 186 -7.38 -29.85 -9.10
C VAL A 186 -6.44 -28.74 -8.63
N PHE A 187 -6.69 -28.23 -7.43
CA PHE A 187 -5.80 -27.27 -6.78
C PHE A 187 -4.58 -27.98 -6.19
N VAL A 188 -3.38 -27.51 -6.52
CA VAL A 188 -2.11 -28.06 -6.05
C VAL A 188 -1.23 -26.94 -5.54
N LEU A 189 -0.80 -27.02 -4.28
CA LEU A 189 0.34 -26.23 -3.81
C LEU A 189 1.63 -26.95 -4.21
N TRP A 190 2.55 -26.28 -4.90
CA TRP A 190 3.80 -26.90 -5.30
C TRP A 190 4.69 -27.24 -4.09
N LEU A 191 4.92 -28.53 -3.87
CA LEU A 191 5.74 -29.10 -2.80
C LEU A 191 6.65 -30.20 -3.39
N PRO A 192 7.71 -30.66 -2.70
CA PRO A 192 8.54 -31.77 -3.18
C PRO A 192 7.73 -33.05 -3.51
N LYS A 193 8.14 -33.81 -4.55
CA LYS A 193 7.40 -34.91 -5.23
C LYS A 193 6.72 -35.90 -4.27
N LYS A 194 7.33 -36.20 -3.12
CA LYS A 194 6.80 -37.09 -2.06
C LYS A 194 5.52 -36.60 -1.37
N ARG A 195 5.06 -35.35 -1.61
CA ARG A 195 3.89 -34.73 -0.96
C ARG A 195 2.84 -34.22 -1.96
N ARG A 196 2.92 -34.57 -3.25
CA ARG A 196 2.11 -33.97 -4.33
C ARG A 196 0.80 -34.69 -4.70
N ASP A 197 0.46 -35.85 -4.12
CA ASP A 197 -0.74 -36.60 -4.55
C ASP A 197 -2.06 -36.01 -4.03
N ASN A 198 -2.68 -35.15 -4.84
CA ASN A 198 -3.86 -34.36 -4.47
C ASN A 198 -5.09 -34.62 -5.35
N ALA A 199 -4.97 -35.34 -6.47
CA ALA A 199 -6.05 -35.47 -7.45
C ALA A 199 -7.25 -36.28 -6.93
N ALA A 200 -7.01 -37.43 -6.29
CA ALA A 200 -8.06 -38.24 -5.70
C ALA A 200 -8.81 -37.49 -4.58
N ARG A 201 -8.06 -36.72 -3.76
CA ARG A 201 -8.63 -35.87 -2.72
C ARG A 201 -9.46 -34.73 -3.28
N ALA A 202 -8.98 -34.05 -4.33
CA ALA A 202 -9.69 -32.97 -5.00
C ALA A 202 -11.04 -33.46 -5.55
N ARG A 203 -11.06 -34.60 -6.26
CA ARG A 203 -12.30 -35.22 -6.77
C ARG A 203 -13.32 -35.47 -5.67
N LYS A 204 -12.89 -36.00 -4.52
CA LYS A 204 -13.78 -36.24 -3.36
C LYS A 204 -14.36 -34.95 -2.79
N VAL A 205 -13.62 -33.84 -2.85
CA VAL A 205 -14.11 -32.53 -2.39
C VAL A 205 -15.06 -31.91 -3.43
N ASN A 206 -14.72 -31.97 -4.71
CA ASN A 206 -15.53 -31.45 -5.80
C ASN A 206 -16.88 -32.18 -5.94
N ALA A 207 -16.92 -33.47 -5.62
CA ALA A 207 -18.14 -34.28 -5.60
C ALA A 207 -19.23 -33.77 -4.64
N LYS A 208 -18.89 -32.87 -3.70
CA LYS A 208 -19.88 -32.20 -2.83
C LYS A 208 -20.70 -31.15 -3.56
N TYR A 209 -20.21 -30.62 -4.67
CA TYR A 209 -20.80 -29.50 -5.39
C TYR A 209 -21.39 -29.91 -6.74
N ARG A 210 -20.87 -30.99 -7.35
CA ARG A 210 -21.41 -31.56 -8.59
C ARG A 210 -21.24 -33.08 -8.65
N PRO A 211 -22.05 -33.80 -9.44
CA PRO A 211 -21.83 -35.22 -9.72
C PRO A 211 -20.44 -35.47 -10.34
N HIS A 212 -19.85 -36.61 -10.03
CA HIS A 212 -18.57 -37.01 -10.62
C HIS A 212 -18.75 -37.34 -12.11
N ASN A 213 -17.94 -36.71 -12.96
CA ASN A 213 -17.81 -37.06 -14.37
C ASN A 213 -16.47 -37.80 -14.58
N PRO A 214 -16.49 -39.12 -14.87
CA PRO A 214 -15.26 -39.89 -15.07
C PRO A 214 -14.52 -39.51 -16.35
N ASP A 215 -15.21 -38.94 -17.34
CA ASP A 215 -14.65 -38.53 -18.63
C ASP A 215 -14.13 -37.08 -18.60
N ALA A 216 -14.21 -36.40 -17.46
CA ALA A 216 -13.76 -35.03 -17.33
C ALA A 216 -12.23 -34.92 -17.48
N THR A 217 -11.80 -33.99 -18.32
CA THR A 217 -10.37 -33.69 -18.52
C THR A 217 -9.84 -32.97 -17.28
N VAL A 218 -8.75 -33.48 -16.70
CA VAL A 218 -8.17 -32.89 -15.50
C VAL A 218 -7.46 -31.58 -15.85
N ILE A 219 -7.76 -30.51 -15.08
CA ILE A 219 -7.04 -29.24 -15.14
C ILE A 219 -6.36 -28.96 -13.80
N TYR A 220 -5.03 -28.92 -13.81
CA TYR A 220 -4.20 -28.66 -12.64
C TYR A 220 -4.00 -27.16 -12.46
N LEU A 221 -4.43 -26.66 -11.30
CA LEU A 221 -4.29 -25.28 -10.87
C LEU A 221 -3.18 -25.25 -9.81
N ILE A 222 -1.96 -24.92 -10.24
CA ILE A 222 -0.74 -25.09 -9.43
C ILE A 222 -0.28 -23.75 -8.87
N ASP A 223 -0.34 -23.63 -7.54
CA ASP A 223 0.15 -22.49 -6.77
C ASP A 223 1.61 -22.64 -6.34
N GLU A 224 2.29 -21.51 -6.14
CA GLU A 224 3.71 -21.42 -5.81
C GLU A 224 4.62 -22.21 -6.78
N ALA A 225 4.21 -22.28 -8.06
CA ALA A 225 4.84 -23.12 -9.07
C ALA A 225 6.26 -22.67 -9.45
N GLN A 226 6.76 -21.53 -8.96
CA GLN A 226 8.18 -21.19 -9.09
C GLN A 226 9.12 -22.21 -8.42
N GLY A 227 8.64 -22.98 -7.45
CA GLY A 227 9.40 -24.11 -6.89
C GLY A 227 9.63 -25.25 -7.89
N SER A 228 9.00 -25.21 -9.08
CA SER A 228 9.17 -26.20 -10.15
C SER A 228 10.28 -25.85 -11.13
N TYR A 229 10.89 -24.65 -11.07
CA TYR A 229 11.78 -24.15 -12.13
C TYR A 229 13.01 -25.03 -12.38
N GLU A 230 13.43 -25.84 -11.41
CA GLU A 230 14.54 -26.79 -11.53
C GLU A 230 14.09 -28.22 -11.86
N ASP A 231 12.77 -28.50 -11.84
CA ASP A 231 12.17 -29.80 -12.15
C ASP A 231 12.08 -29.95 -13.69
N GLU A 232 13.24 -30.16 -14.34
CA GLU A 232 13.32 -30.24 -15.80
C GLU A 232 12.43 -31.37 -16.36
N GLU A 233 12.31 -32.49 -15.63
CA GLU A 233 11.40 -33.58 -15.97
C GLU A 233 9.95 -33.08 -16.06
N PHE A 234 9.47 -32.34 -15.06
CA PHE A 234 8.14 -31.72 -15.11
C PHE A 234 7.98 -30.77 -16.31
N TRP A 235 8.95 -29.88 -16.56
CA TRP A 235 8.85 -28.94 -17.66
C TRP A 235 8.98 -29.58 -19.05
N THR A 236 9.76 -30.65 -19.20
CA THR A 236 10.05 -31.29 -20.50
C THR A 236 9.16 -32.47 -20.81
N ALA A 237 8.89 -33.35 -19.84
CA ALA A 237 8.07 -34.54 -20.04
C ALA A 237 6.57 -34.24 -19.87
N GLU A 238 6.18 -33.50 -18.83
CA GLU A 238 4.77 -33.25 -18.51
C GLU A 238 4.19 -32.05 -19.26
N LEU A 239 4.92 -30.92 -19.34
CA LEU A 239 4.40 -29.67 -19.91
C LEU A 239 4.64 -29.48 -21.41
N LYS A 240 5.75 -29.95 -21.99
CA LYS A 240 6.07 -29.75 -23.42
C LYS A 240 5.39 -30.74 -24.37
N ASN A 241 4.93 -31.89 -23.89
CA ASN A 241 4.49 -33.00 -24.73
C ASN A 241 2.97 -32.93 -25.05
N ARG A 242 2.58 -31.88 -25.79
CA ARG A 242 1.21 -31.28 -25.82
C ARG A 242 0.23 -31.76 -26.90
N TYR A 243 0.60 -32.70 -27.77
CA TYR A 243 -0.16 -32.97 -29.01
C TYR A 243 -1.25 -34.07 -28.93
N THR A 244 -1.75 -34.43 -27.75
CA THR A 244 -2.82 -35.44 -27.64
C THR A 244 -4.01 -34.93 -26.81
N ARG A 245 -5.24 -35.17 -27.33
CA ARG A 245 -6.53 -34.71 -26.78
C ARG A 245 -6.90 -35.28 -25.40
N SER A 246 -6.12 -36.22 -24.86
CA SER A 246 -6.41 -36.93 -23.61
C SER A 246 -5.51 -36.53 -22.43
N ARG A 247 -4.74 -35.43 -22.56
CA ARG A 247 -3.77 -35.00 -21.54
C ARG A 247 -4.31 -33.89 -20.63
N PRO A 248 -3.77 -33.77 -19.40
CA PRO A 248 -4.18 -32.74 -18.46
C PRO A 248 -3.84 -31.34 -18.96
N ILE A 249 -4.62 -30.35 -18.52
CA ILE A 249 -4.38 -28.92 -18.75
C ILE A 249 -3.71 -28.33 -17.51
N PHE A 250 -2.83 -27.35 -17.69
CA PHE A 250 -2.08 -26.74 -16.59
C PHE A 250 -2.25 -25.23 -16.52
N VAL A 251 -2.53 -24.71 -15.33
CA VAL A 251 -2.44 -23.28 -15.01
C VAL A 251 -1.47 -23.12 -13.85
N LEU A 252 -0.35 -22.46 -14.11
CA LEU A 252 0.74 -22.28 -13.17
C LEU A 252 0.73 -20.83 -12.69
N VAL A 253 0.63 -20.58 -11.39
CA VAL A 253 0.92 -19.26 -10.82
C VAL A 253 2.28 -19.26 -10.16
N CYS A 254 3.09 -18.24 -10.49
CA CYS A 254 4.48 -18.16 -10.09
C CYS A 254 4.89 -16.74 -9.66
N LEU A 255 5.97 -16.66 -8.89
CA LEU A 255 6.81 -15.45 -8.79
C LEU A 255 7.78 -15.33 -9.97
N TYR A 256 8.40 -14.16 -10.12
CA TYR A 256 9.32 -13.87 -11.23
C TYR A 256 10.55 -14.78 -11.25
N GLY A 257 11.10 -15.11 -10.08
CA GLY A 257 12.20 -16.06 -9.90
C GLY A 257 11.83 -17.25 -9.04
N ALA A 258 12.70 -18.26 -9.01
CA ALA A 258 12.63 -19.30 -8.00
C ALA A 258 12.98 -18.68 -6.64
N VAL A 259 12.03 -18.73 -5.70
CA VAL A 259 12.29 -18.44 -4.29
C VAL A 259 11.82 -19.66 -3.52
N GLY A 260 12.58 -20.76 -3.67
CA GLY A 260 12.23 -22.03 -3.06
C GLY A 260 12.61 -22.07 -1.58
N ASN A 261 11.69 -22.50 -0.73
CA ASN A 261 12.00 -22.89 0.63
C ASN A 261 12.83 -24.18 0.58
N TYR A 262 14.03 -24.14 1.16
CA TYR A 262 14.97 -25.26 1.35
C TYR A 262 15.80 -25.68 0.13
N GLY A 263 17.12 -25.51 0.24
CA GLY A 263 18.11 -26.20 -0.58
C GLY A 263 18.98 -25.26 -1.41
N ILE A 264 20.26 -25.62 -1.50
CA ILE A 264 21.30 -25.02 -2.33
C ILE A 264 20.80 -24.94 -3.78
N GLN A 265 20.28 -23.77 -4.18
CA GLN A 265 19.76 -23.48 -5.53
C GLN A 265 20.83 -22.79 -6.36
N ASP A 266 20.87 -23.03 -7.68
CA ASP A 266 21.81 -22.44 -8.63
C ASP A 266 21.23 -21.15 -9.27
N ALA A 267 21.90 -20.00 -9.08
CA ALA A 267 21.48 -18.69 -9.59
C ALA A 267 21.43 -18.61 -11.12
N SER A 268 22.15 -19.49 -11.80
CA SER A 268 22.28 -19.51 -13.25
C SER A 268 21.07 -20.12 -13.96
N ILE A 269 20.19 -20.82 -13.22
CA ILE A 269 18.99 -21.41 -13.81
C ILE A 269 17.98 -20.29 -14.09
N GLU A 270 17.98 -19.85 -15.35
CA GLU A 270 16.91 -19.05 -15.91
C GLU A 270 15.58 -19.79 -15.70
N SER A 271 14.63 -19.14 -15.04
CA SER A 271 13.31 -19.70 -14.75
C SER A 271 12.77 -20.42 -15.99
N GLN A 272 12.43 -21.71 -15.92
CA GLN A 272 11.85 -22.40 -17.07
C GLN A 272 10.55 -21.72 -17.53
N ALA A 273 9.83 -21.05 -16.62
CA ALA A 273 8.71 -20.17 -16.95
C ALA A 273 9.10 -18.91 -17.74
N SER A 274 10.35 -18.44 -17.68
CA SER A 274 10.82 -17.34 -18.54
C SER A 274 11.00 -17.76 -20.00
N LYS A 275 11.29 -19.06 -20.24
CA LYS A 275 11.43 -19.68 -21.57
C LYS A 275 10.09 -20.04 -22.21
N VAL A 276 9.00 -19.97 -21.44
CA VAL A 276 7.63 -20.14 -21.94
C VAL A 276 7.29 -18.99 -22.89
N ASP A 277 6.53 -19.26 -23.95
CA ASP A 277 6.13 -18.24 -24.92
C ASP A 277 5.40 -17.06 -24.22
N ARG A 278 5.66 -15.83 -24.65
CA ARG A 278 4.94 -14.64 -24.14
C ARG A 278 3.44 -14.71 -24.40
N LEU A 279 3.00 -15.42 -25.43
CA LEU A 279 1.58 -15.58 -25.79
C LEU A 279 0.77 -16.39 -24.76
N ILE A 280 1.43 -17.26 -23.99
CA ILE A 280 0.78 -18.09 -22.96
C ILE A 280 1.11 -17.61 -21.54
N ARG A 281 1.64 -16.38 -21.44
CA ARG A 281 1.99 -15.72 -20.19
C ARG A 281 1.03 -14.59 -19.86
N ILE A 282 0.64 -14.52 -18.59
CA ILE A 282 -0.10 -13.41 -18.00
C ILE A 282 0.82 -12.77 -16.96
N GLU A 283 1.08 -11.47 -17.10
CA GLU A 283 2.01 -10.75 -16.22
C GLU A 283 1.28 -9.79 -15.28
N LEU A 284 2.06 -9.06 -14.45
CA LEU A 284 1.51 -8.01 -13.60
C LEU A 284 0.74 -6.97 -14.44
N ARG A 285 1.38 -6.49 -15.51
CA ARG A 285 0.87 -5.46 -16.42
C ARG A 285 0.56 -6.03 -17.80
N PRO A 286 -0.38 -5.40 -18.55
CA PRO A 286 -0.66 -5.82 -19.91
C PRO A 286 0.59 -5.63 -20.79
N SER A 287 0.74 -6.53 -21.76
CA SER A 287 1.84 -6.50 -22.72
C SER A 287 1.32 -6.35 -24.14
N LYS A 288 2.19 -6.01 -25.09
CA LYS A 288 1.82 -5.99 -26.52
C LYS A 288 1.32 -7.35 -27.02
N SER A 289 1.81 -8.44 -26.43
CA SER A 289 1.47 -9.83 -26.80
C SER A 289 0.22 -10.37 -26.11
N SER A 290 -0.19 -9.80 -24.97
CA SER A 290 -1.35 -10.26 -24.23
C SER A 290 -1.95 -9.09 -23.43
N PRO A 291 -3.24 -8.75 -23.65
CA PRO A 291 -3.92 -7.70 -22.88
C PRO A 291 -4.29 -8.17 -21.46
N LEU A 292 -4.15 -9.47 -21.16
CA LEU A 292 -4.46 -10.02 -19.85
C LEU A 292 -3.38 -9.62 -18.83
N SER A 293 -3.82 -9.16 -17.66
CA SER A 293 -2.93 -8.70 -16.60
C SER A 293 -3.51 -8.99 -15.22
N MET A 294 -2.64 -8.97 -14.21
CA MET A 294 -3.05 -9.22 -12.82
C MET A 294 -3.57 -7.97 -12.10
N LEU A 295 -3.17 -6.76 -12.50
CA LEU A 295 -3.69 -5.52 -11.92
C LEU A 295 -5.20 -5.39 -12.19
N PHE A 296 -5.91 -4.78 -11.25
CA PHE A 296 -7.30 -4.44 -11.45
C PHE A 296 -7.45 -3.34 -12.48
N LYS A 297 -8.51 -3.42 -13.27
CA LYS A 297 -9.08 -2.27 -13.96
C LYS A 297 -9.81 -1.38 -12.95
N PHE A 298 -10.19 -0.18 -13.39
CA PHE A 298 -10.92 0.76 -12.55
C PHE A 298 -12.26 0.19 -12.05
N ASP A 299 -13.03 -0.46 -12.92
CA ASP A 299 -14.32 -1.11 -12.59
C ASP A 299 -14.17 -2.24 -11.56
N GLU A 300 -13.09 -3.01 -11.64
CA GLU A 300 -12.77 -4.06 -10.66
C GLU A 300 -12.42 -3.44 -9.29
N THR A 301 -11.73 -2.30 -9.28
CA THR A 301 -11.44 -1.53 -8.04
C THR A 301 -12.72 -0.95 -7.44
N LEU A 302 -13.58 -0.36 -8.29
CA LEU A 302 -14.89 0.16 -7.91
C LEU A 302 -15.78 -0.94 -7.31
N THR A 303 -15.72 -2.16 -7.85
CA THR A 303 -16.43 -3.33 -7.31
C THR A 303 -15.96 -3.66 -5.89
N ALA A 304 -14.64 -3.72 -5.65
CA ALA A 304 -14.09 -3.98 -4.32
C ALA A 304 -14.49 -2.90 -3.30
N VAL A 305 -14.41 -1.62 -3.69
CA VAL A 305 -14.85 -0.49 -2.84
C VAL A 305 -16.35 -0.58 -2.55
N SER A 306 -17.16 -0.93 -3.54
CA SER A 306 -18.61 -1.06 -3.37
C SER A 306 -18.97 -2.16 -2.37
N LYS A 307 -18.28 -3.30 -2.42
CA LYS A 307 -18.44 -4.38 -1.44
C LYS A 307 -18.02 -3.94 -0.03
N TRP A 308 -16.91 -3.22 0.10
CA TRP A 308 -16.49 -2.65 1.37
C TRP A 308 -17.54 -1.70 1.98
N ILE A 309 -18.13 -0.80 1.18
CA ILE A 309 -19.21 0.10 1.62
C ILE A 309 -20.42 -0.70 2.13
N LEU A 310 -20.84 -1.72 1.38
CA LEU A 310 -21.97 -2.57 1.72
C LEU A 310 -21.77 -3.33 3.01
N GLU A 311 -20.65 -4.02 3.16
CA GLU A 311 -20.35 -4.85 4.33
C GLU A 311 -20.24 -4.02 5.61
N ASN A 312 -19.72 -2.80 5.49
CA ASN A 312 -19.62 -1.85 6.60
C ASN A 312 -20.88 -1.00 6.81
N ARG A 313 -21.92 -1.19 5.99
CA ARG A 313 -23.22 -0.50 6.07
C ARG A 313 -23.08 1.03 6.14
N LEU A 314 -22.15 1.58 5.35
CA LEU A 314 -21.91 3.02 5.34
C LEU A 314 -23.09 3.75 4.70
N ASN A 315 -23.40 4.94 5.22
CA ASN A 315 -24.43 5.80 4.66
C ASN A 315 -23.99 6.29 3.26
N PRO A 316 -24.85 6.23 2.24
CA PRO A 316 -24.53 6.71 0.89
C PRO A 316 -24.07 8.16 0.86
N ASP A 317 -24.68 9.01 1.68
CA ASP A 317 -24.38 10.44 1.74
C ASP A 317 -23.03 10.71 2.44
N SER A 318 -22.53 9.74 3.21
CA SER A 318 -21.25 9.84 3.91
C SER A 318 -20.08 9.30 3.10
N VAL A 319 -20.28 8.82 1.86
CA VAL A 319 -19.23 8.19 1.04
C VAL A 319 -19.34 8.60 -0.43
N ASP A 320 -18.29 9.21 -0.98
CA ASP A 320 -18.17 9.33 -2.43
C ASP A 320 -17.55 8.07 -3.04
N ARG A 321 -18.40 7.10 -3.38
CA ARG A 321 -17.99 5.77 -3.88
C ARG A 321 -17.02 5.85 -5.06
N VAL A 322 -17.34 6.67 -6.06
CA VAL A 322 -16.57 6.73 -7.31
C VAL A 322 -15.25 7.44 -7.05
N ALA A 323 -15.28 8.59 -6.37
CA ALA A 323 -14.06 9.35 -6.10
C ALA A 323 -13.08 8.59 -5.20
N ILE A 324 -13.58 7.83 -4.22
CA ILE A 324 -12.74 6.96 -3.38
C ILE A 324 -12.12 5.84 -4.21
N ALA A 325 -12.91 5.19 -5.08
CA ALA A 325 -12.39 4.16 -5.98
C ALA A 325 -11.32 4.71 -6.91
N GLU A 326 -11.51 5.91 -7.48
CA GLU A 326 -10.52 6.58 -8.33
C GLU A 326 -9.24 6.88 -7.57
N TYR A 327 -9.37 7.39 -6.34
CA TYR A 327 -8.24 7.68 -5.49
C TYR A 327 -7.44 6.41 -5.12
N ILE A 328 -8.12 5.36 -4.64
CA ILE A 328 -7.47 4.09 -4.28
C ILE A 328 -6.85 3.44 -5.50
N HIS A 329 -7.55 3.43 -6.64
CA HIS A 329 -7.03 2.89 -7.89
C HIS A 329 -5.75 3.61 -8.29
N SER A 330 -5.75 4.95 -8.27
CA SER A 330 -4.59 5.76 -8.63
C SER A 330 -3.42 5.56 -7.65
N ALA A 331 -3.68 5.44 -6.36
CA ALA A 331 -2.65 5.20 -5.34
C ALA A 331 -2.02 3.80 -5.47
N THR A 332 -2.79 2.82 -5.94
CA THR A 332 -2.38 1.41 -5.99
C THR A 332 -2.11 0.89 -7.40
N ASP A 333 -2.31 1.69 -8.45
CA ASP A 333 -2.30 1.24 -9.86
C ASP A 333 -3.22 0.01 -10.09
N GLY A 334 -4.29 -0.09 -9.28
CA GLY A 334 -5.17 -1.26 -9.25
C GLY A 334 -4.56 -2.52 -8.63
N HIS A 335 -3.45 -2.47 -7.89
CA HIS A 335 -2.83 -3.66 -7.29
C HIS A 335 -3.78 -4.32 -6.27
N PRO A 336 -4.34 -5.52 -6.53
CA PRO A 336 -5.46 -6.08 -5.75
C PRO A 336 -5.16 -6.22 -4.26
N GLY A 337 -3.97 -6.69 -3.91
CA GLY A 337 -3.54 -6.79 -2.52
C GLY A 337 -3.47 -5.44 -1.82
N MET A 338 -3.02 -4.39 -2.50
CA MET A 338 -2.91 -3.06 -1.86
C MET A 338 -4.28 -2.42 -1.72
N VAL A 339 -5.18 -2.61 -2.69
CA VAL A 339 -6.59 -2.22 -2.58
C VAL A 339 -7.21 -2.88 -1.34
N GLY A 340 -7.11 -4.21 -1.22
CA GLY A 340 -7.64 -4.95 -0.08
C GLY A 340 -7.04 -4.53 1.26
N LEU A 341 -5.73 -4.26 1.31
CA LEU A 341 -5.05 -3.78 2.52
C LEU A 341 -5.54 -2.40 2.96
N ILE A 342 -5.73 -1.47 2.02
CA ILE A 342 -6.25 -0.13 2.32
C ILE A 342 -7.68 -0.24 2.86
N LEU A 343 -8.55 -1.02 2.19
CA LEU A 343 -9.94 -1.21 2.62
C LEU A 343 -10.04 -1.89 4.00
N GLY A 344 -9.22 -2.90 4.26
CA GLY A 344 -9.12 -3.52 5.58
C GLY A 344 -8.62 -2.56 6.66
N SER A 345 -7.74 -1.61 6.30
CA SER A 345 -7.30 -0.56 7.23
C SER A 345 -8.44 0.43 7.54
N PHE A 346 -9.25 0.77 6.54
CA PHE A 346 -10.45 1.60 6.75
C PHE A 346 -11.49 0.90 7.64
N GLU A 347 -11.68 -0.40 7.49
CA GLU A 347 -12.53 -1.20 8.38
C GLU A 347 -12.07 -1.11 9.84
N MET A 348 -10.75 -1.14 10.09
CA MET A 348 -10.23 -0.92 11.45
C MET A 348 -10.62 0.45 12.01
N LEU A 349 -10.56 1.52 11.21
CA LEU A 349 -10.96 2.87 11.65
C LEU A 349 -12.43 2.95 12.01
N ILE A 350 -13.28 2.31 11.19
CA ILE A 350 -14.71 2.21 11.45
C ILE A 350 -14.93 1.48 12.78
N SER A 351 -14.26 0.35 12.99
CA SER A 351 -14.39 -0.46 14.21
C SER A 351 -13.93 0.27 15.48
N GLN A 352 -12.93 1.15 15.35
CA GLN A 352 -12.38 1.96 16.45
C GLN A 352 -13.13 3.29 16.62
N ASN A 353 -14.14 3.56 15.80
CA ASN A 353 -14.94 4.78 15.82
C ASN A 353 -14.11 6.07 15.65
N ILE A 354 -12.94 5.98 15.00
CA ILE A 354 -12.01 7.10 14.77
C ILE A 354 -12.57 8.06 13.70
N GLN A 355 -13.39 7.55 12.79
CA GLN A 355 -13.97 8.29 11.67
C GLN A 355 -15.17 9.19 12.06
N ASN A 356 -15.47 9.34 13.36
CA ASN A 356 -16.70 9.95 13.90
C ASN A 356 -17.09 11.27 13.20
N GLY A 357 -18.08 11.19 12.30
CA GLY A 357 -18.73 12.31 11.64
C GLY A 357 -18.03 12.88 10.39
N ARG A 358 -16.86 12.37 9.99
CA ARG A 358 -16.19 12.82 8.75
C ARG A 358 -16.78 12.11 7.54
N ARG A 359 -16.90 12.80 6.39
CA ARG A 359 -17.30 12.15 5.13
C ARG A 359 -16.11 11.38 4.55
N TRP A 360 -16.33 10.14 4.13
CA TRP A 360 -15.37 9.41 3.30
C TRP A 360 -15.23 10.13 1.96
N SER A 361 -14.05 10.67 1.73
CA SER A 361 -13.70 11.47 0.56
C SER A 361 -12.26 11.17 0.15
N PRO A 362 -11.87 11.48 -1.10
CA PRO A 362 -10.47 11.35 -1.53
C PRO A 362 -9.49 12.07 -0.61
N VAL A 363 -9.89 13.24 -0.08
CA VAL A 363 -9.07 14.03 0.86
C VAL A 363 -8.87 13.26 2.16
N PHE A 364 -9.93 12.76 2.77
CA PHE A 364 -9.82 11.96 4.00
C PHE A 364 -9.01 10.68 3.79
N CYS A 365 -9.23 9.99 2.67
CA CYS A 365 -8.42 8.83 2.30
C CYS A 365 -6.94 9.24 2.13
N HIS A 366 -6.67 10.40 1.52
CA HIS A 366 -5.32 10.92 1.36
C HIS A 366 -4.65 11.23 2.70
N GLU A 367 -5.28 12.03 3.55
CA GLU A 367 -4.84 12.29 4.93
C GLU A 367 -4.46 10.97 5.62
N PHE A 368 -5.35 9.98 5.57
CA PHE A 368 -5.09 8.68 6.18
C PHE A 368 -3.93 7.90 5.55
N LEU A 369 -3.88 7.81 4.21
CA LEU A 369 -2.81 7.07 3.53
C LEU A 369 -1.44 7.74 3.66
N VAL A 370 -1.41 9.05 3.87
CA VAL A 370 -0.21 9.89 3.78
C VAL A 370 0.34 10.24 5.14
N GLU A 371 -0.53 10.54 6.10
CA GLU A 371 -0.19 11.23 7.34
C GLU A 371 -0.26 10.31 8.55
N HIS A 372 -0.91 9.15 8.46
CA HIS A 372 -0.98 8.19 9.56
C HIS A 372 0.05 7.08 9.43
N ASP A 373 1.09 7.16 10.27
CA ASP A 373 2.12 6.13 10.40
C ASP A 373 1.52 4.76 10.73
N PHE A 374 0.35 4.71 11.39
CA PHE A 374 -0.36 3.45 11.65
C PHE A 374 -0.62 2.63 10.38
N LEU A 375 -0.97 3.27 9.25
CA LEU A 375 -1.17 2.55 8.01
C LEU A 375 0.16 2.03 7.45
N LEU A 376 1.23 2.81 7.52
CA LEU A 376 2.53 2.35 7.05
C LEU A 376 3.08 1.25 7.96
N ASP A 377 2.85 1.32 9.25
CA ASP A 377 3.11 0.25 10.21
C ASP A 377 2.25 -0.98 9.93
N PHE A 378 0.99 -0.79 9.57
CA PHE A 378 0.12 -1.89 9.16
C PHE A 378 0.61 -2.53 7.87
N LEU A 379 0.92 -1.73 6.84
CA LEU A 379 1.45 -2.17 5.55
C LEU A 379 2.85 -2.80 5.70
N THR A 380 3.65 -2.39 6.68
CA THR A 380 4.97 -2.97 6.94
C THR A 380 4.92 -4.30 7.70
N ARG A 381 3.80 -4.64 8.33
CA ARG A 381 3.58 -5.97 8.92
C ARG A 381 3.40 -7.06 7.86
N TRP A 382 3.19 -6.69 6.61
CA TRP A 382 3.05 -7.65 5.51
C TRP A 382 4.43 -7.99 4.92
N GLY A 383 4.67 -9.28 4.77
CA GLY A 383 5.90 -9.82 4.18
C GLY A 383 5.79 -10.01 2.66
N ARG A 384 6.96 -10.25 2.02
CA ARG A 384 7.22 -10.47 0.57
C ARG A 384 6.55 -9.47 -0.39
N GLY A 385 7.35 -8.80 -1.23
CA GLY A 385 6.87 -7.94 -2.33
C GLY A 385 6.65 -6.46 -1.97
N VAL A 386 6.58 -6.13 -0.68
CA VAL A 386 6.64 -4.76 -0.16
C VAL A 386 7.97 -4.59 0.56
N TRP A 387 8.65 -3.46 0.36
CA TRP A 387 9.89 -3.14 1.08
C TRP A 387 9.58 -2.73 2.53
N SER A 388 9.14 -3.67 3.34
CA SER A 388 8.82 -3.52 4.76
C SER A 388 9.95 -4.01 5.66
N VAL A 389 9.83 -3.87 7.00
CA VAL A 389 10.77 -4.51 7.95
C VAL A 389 10.85 -6.02 7.68
N ALA A 390 9.68 -6.67 7.63
CA ALA A 390 9.61 -8.11 7.36
C ALA A 390 10.13 -8.50 5.97
N GLY A 391 9.88 -7.65 4.95
CA GLY A 391 10.41 -7.86 3.60
C GLY A 391 11.94 -7.74 3.54
N GLU A 392 12.49 -6.75 4.24
CA GLU A 392 13.93 -6.51 4.37
C GLU A 392 14.64 -7.65 5.11
N ASP A 393 14.09 -8.09 6.24
CA ASP A 393 14.63 -9.21 7.03
C ASP A 393 14.58 -10.51 6.23
N HIS A 394 13.48 -10.76 5.51
CA HIS A 394 13.37 -11.90 4.61
C HIS A 394 14.45 -11.89 3.52
N LEU A 395 14.74 -10.71 2.97
CA LEU A 395 15.78 -10.55 1.96
C LEU A 395 17.19 -10.76 2.54
N LYS A 396 17.48 -10.23 3.73
CA LYS A 396 18.76 -10.45 4.43
C LYS A 396 18.99 -11.94 4.71
N ASP A 397 17.98 -12.61 5.27
CA ASP A 397 18.04 -14.06 5.52
C ASP A 397 18.29 -14.84 4.22
N TYR A 398 17.67 -14.41 3.10
CA TYR A 398 17.86 -15.03 1.81
C TYR A 398 19.28 -14.84 1.24
N LEU A 399 19.84 -13.63 1.35
CA LEU A 399 21.22 -13.34 0.93
C LEU A 399 22.23 -14.19 1.71
N ILE A 400 22.02 -14.37 3.02
CA ILE A 400 22.89 -15.20 3.88
C ILE A 400 22.81 -16.68 3.48
N ARG A 401 21.60 -17.19 3.23
CA ARG A 401 21.37 -18.63 3.01
C ARG A 401 21.59 -19.09 1.58
N SER A 402 21.69 -18.18 0.61
CA SER A 402 21.74 -18.53 -0.83
C SER A 402 23.17 -18.46 -1.37
N PRO A 403 23.85 -19.60 -1.64
CA PRO A 403 25.21 -19.62 -2.18
C PRO A 403 25.35 -18.86 -3.50
N SER A 404 24.27 -18.89 -4.27
CA SER A 404 24.06 -18.29 -5.58
C SER A 404 23.95 -16.76 -5.62
N HIS A 405 23.81 -16.12 -4.45
CA HIS A 405 23.78 -14.67 -4.33
C HIS A 405 24.91 -14.14 -3.44
N LYS A 406 25.93 -14.97 -3.15
CA LYS A 406 27.09 -14.60 -2.31
C LYS A 406 27.88 -13.40 -2.84
N HIS A 407 27.82 -13.15 -4.16
CA HIS A 407 28.47 -12.00 -4.79
C HIS A 407 27.72 -10.68 -4.57
N LEU A 408 26.44 -10.72 -4.17
CA LEU A 408 25.64 -9.52 -3.91
C LEU A 408 25.78 -9.10 -2.46
N LYS A 409 26.18 -7.85 -2.23
CA LYS A 409 26.14 -7.27 -0.89
C LYS A 409 24.77 -6.68 -0.63
N TYR A 410 24.37 -6.68 0.64
CA TYR A 410 23.15 -6.00 1.06
C TYR A 410 23.16 -4.51 0.70
N SER A 411 24.31 -3.84 0.78
CA SER A 411 24.49 -2.45 0.34
C SER A 411 24.10 -2.23 -1.11
N ASP A 412 24.49 -3.13 -2.00
CA ASP A 412 24.23 -3.02 -3.45
C ASP A 412 22.73 -3.12 -3.73
N VAL A 413 22.04 -3.99 -2.98
CA VAL A 413 20.58 -4.14 -3.03
C VAL A 413 19.87 -2.88 -2.53
N ILE A 414 20.34 -2.30 -1.43
CA ILE A 414 19.80 -1.04 -0.91
C ILE A 414 19.96 0.09 -1.94
N ASP A 415 21.13 0.23 -2.54
CA ASP A 415 21.41 1.30 -3.48
C ASP A 415 20.62 1.15 -4.79
N ALA A 416 20.44 -0.08 -5.27
CA ALA A 416 19.54 -0.38 -6.38
C ALA A 416 18.09 0.04 -6.06
N MET A 417 17.58 -0.38 -4.90
CA MET A 417 16.22 -0.06 -4.47
C MET A 417 16.02 1.45 -4.25
N ARG A 418 17.00 2.16 -3.69
CA ARG A 418 17.01 3.63 -3.56
C ARG A 418 16.93 4.31 -4.91
N THR A 419 17.72 3.83 -5.87
CA THR A 419 17.77 4.38 -7.23
C THR A 419 16.40 4.29 -7.90
N VAL A 420 15.77 3.13 -7.84
CA VAL A 420 14.40 2.93 -8.36
C VAL A 420 13.38 3.77 -7.58
N ALA A 421 13.51 3.86 -6.26
CA ALA A 421 12.56 4.61 -5.43
C ALA A 421 12.59 6.12 -5.69
N ARG A 422 13.75 6.69 -6.06
CA ARG A 422 13.85 8.12 -6.40
C ARG A 422 13.10 8.47 -7.68
N LEU A 423 12.99 7.54 -8.62
CA LEU A 423 12.40 7.80 -9.94
C LEU A 423 10.93 7.37 -9.99
N PRO A 424 9.98 8.26 -10.32
CA PRO A 424 8.55 7.91 -10.36
C PRO A 424 8.21 6.87 -11.42
N ASN A 425 8.96 6.86 -12.53
CA ASN A 425 8.77 5.93 -13.65
C ASN A 425 9.78 4.76 -13.61
N GLY A 426 10.46 4.57 -12.49
CA GLY A 426 11.51 3.56 -12.32
C GLY A 426 12.84 3.91 -12.97
N TYR A 427 13.71 2.90 -13.04
CA TYR A 427 15.09 3.02 -13.49
C TYR A 427 15.34 2.08 -14.67
N THR A 428 15.85 2.63 -15.77
CA THR A 428 16.19 1.85 -16.97
C THR A 428 17.69 1.57 -16.98
N GLU A 429 18.06 0.31 -17.18
CA GLU A 429 19.45 -0.12 -17.34
C GLU A 429 19.61 -0.97 -18.62
N SER A 430 20.75 -0.84 -19.27
CA SER A 430 21.16 -1.76 -20.34
C SER A 430 21.65 -3.08 -19.75
N ARG A 431 21.07 -4.19 -20.19
CA ARG A 431 21.34 -5.56 -19.72
C ARG A 431 22.83 -5.86 -19.69
N LYS A 432 23.36 -6.06 -18.49
CA LYS A 432 24.67 -6.69 -18.25
C LYS A 432 24.46 -8.20 -18.09
N ASN A 433 25.42 -9.02 -18.52
CA ASN A 433 25.32 -10.49 -18.46
C ASN A 433 25.38 -11.10 -17.04
N ASN A 434 25.47 -10.27 -15.99
CA ASN A 434 25.54 -10.72 -14.60
C ASN A 434 24.21 -10.43 -13.87
N MET A 435 23.81 -11.34 -12.98
CA MET A 435 22.73 -11.11 -12.02
C MET A 435 23.15 -10.02 -11.02
N ASP A 436 22.72 -8.79 -11.27
CA ASP A 436 22.92 -7.64 -10.39
C ASP A 436 21.81 -7.50 -9.33
N ALA A 437 21.94 -6.49 -8.48
CA ALA A 437 21.00 -6.17 -7.41
C ALA A 437 19.57 -5.90 -7.92
N LEU A 438 19.38 -5.31 -9.09
CA LEU A 438 18.05 -5.01 -9.66
C LEU A 438 17.36 -6.29 -10.13
N ALA A 439 18.10 -7.15 -10.86
CA ALA A 439 17.62 -8.45 -11.29
C ALA A 439 17.24 -9.34 -10.08
N PHE A 440 18.02 -9.26 -9.00
CA PHE A 440 17.71 -9.92 -7.73
C PHE A 440 16.41 -9.40 -7.11
N CYS A 441 16.25 -8.08 -6.96
CA CYS A 441 15.02 -7.48 -6.41
C CYS A 441 13.77 -7.81 -7.23
N TYR A 442 13.91 -7.88 -8.55
CA TYR A 442 12.88 -8.36 -9.45
C TYR A 442 12.54 -9.83 -9.21
N LYS A 443 13.52 -10.74 -9.14
CA LYS A 443 13.28 -12.17 -8.86
C LYS A 443 12.57 -12.39 -7.52
N MET A 444 12.92 -11.59 -6.50
CA MET A 444 12.29 -11.60 -5.18
C MET A 444 10.88 -10.98 -5.15
N GLY A 445 10.46 -10.33 -6.25
CA GLY A 445 9.14 -9.75 -6.40
C GLY A 445 8.95 -8.38 -5.76
N PHE A 446 10.03 -7.69 -5.36
CA PHE A 446 9.99 -6.30 -4.91
C PHE A 446 9.85 -5.32 -6.07
N LEU A 447 10.41 -5.67 -7.23
CA LEU A 447 10.34 -4.90 -8.46
C LEU A 447 9.67 -5.71 -9.56
N HIS A 448 9.08 -5.00 -10.51
CA HIS A 448 8.67 -5.49 -11.82
C HIS A 448 9.66 -4.97 -12.87
N ALA A 449 9.81 -5.70 -13.97
CA ALA A 449 10.72 -5.36 -15.06
C ALA A 449 9.95 -5.29 -16.38
N GLU A 450 10.04 -4.16 -17.06
CA GLU A 450 9.48 -3.94 -18.39
C GLU A 450 10.61 -3.87 -19.42
N TYR A 451 10.36 -4.38 -20.62
CA TYR A 451 11.34 -4.38 -21.72
C TYR A 451 10.91 -3.35 -22.76
N SER A 452 11.76 -2.36 -23.05
CA SER A 452 11.43 -1.23 -23.93
C SER A 452 10.90 -1.68 -25.30
N GLN A 453 11.54 -2.70 -25.91
CA GLN A 453 11.15 -3.30 -27.20
C GLN A 453 11.58 -4.76 -27.31
N CYS A 454 10.98 -5.53 -28.24
CA CYS A 454 11.40 -6.90 -28.53
C CYS A 454 12.83 -6.90 -29.07
N GLY A 455 13.76 -7.53 -28.36
CA GLY A 455 15.19 -7.55 -28.71
C GLY A 455 16.02 -6.39 -28.16
N SER A 456 15.41 -5.43 -27.45
CA SER A 456 16.18 -4.41 -26.72
C SER A 456 16.89 -5.02 -25.52
N SER A 457 18.12 -4.58 -25.28
CA SER A 457 18.86 -4.87 -24.05
C SER A 457 18.40 -3.99 -22.88
N GLU A 458 17.55 -2.99 -23.09
CA GLU A 458 17.08 -2.11 -22.02
C GLU A 458 15.96 -2.73 -21.20
N ILE A 459 16.14 -2.72 -19.88
CA ILE A 459 15.19 -3.21 -18.89
C ILE A 459 14.86 -2.06 -17.95
N THR A 460 13.58 -1.75 -17.82
CA THR A 460 13.08 -0.75 -16.88
C THR A 460 12.56 -1.45 -15.63
N TYR A 461 13.22 -1.22 -14.49
CA TYR A 461 12.81 -1.72 -13.19
C TYR A 461 11.95 -0.70 -12.46
N ILE A 462 10.79 -1.14 -12.01
CA ILE A 462 9.73 -0.31 -11.42
C ILE A 462 9.08 -1.02 -10.24
N PHE A 463 8.54 -0.25 -9.30
CA PHE A 463 7.69 -0.82 -8.27
C PHE A 463 6.34 -1.25 -8.83
N ALA A 464 5.74 -2.26 -8.20
CA ALA A 464 4.44 -2.81 -8.62
C ALA A 464 3.32 -1.77 -8.64
N SER A 465 3.41 -0.73 -7.80
CA SER A 465 2.50 0.42 -7.81
C SER A 465 3.07 1.64 -7.06
N PRO A 466 2.46 2.84 -7.17
CA PRO A 466 2.91 4.04 -6.48
C PRO A 466 3.02 3.90 -4.95
N ILE A 467 2.10 3.17 -4.32
CA ILE A 467 2.16 2.94 -2.87
C ILE A 467 3.35 2.03 -2.47
N HIS A 468 3.70 1.02 -3.28
CA HIS A 468 4.92 0.22 -3.03
C HIS A 468 6.16 1.10 -3.08
N ARG A 469 6.27 1.96 -4.11
CA ARG A 469 7.37 2.93 -4.24
C ARG A 469 7.42 3.85 -3.03
N ARG A 470 6.28 4.34 -2.56
CA ARG A 470 6.20 5.25 -1.41
C ARG A 470 6.69 4.61 -0.11
N ILE A 471 6.25 3.39 0.18
CA ILE A 471 6.69 2.63 1.36
C ILE A 471 8.20 2.42 1.31
N ALA A 472 8.71 1.99 0.15
CA ALA A 472 10.14 1.80 -0.07
C ALA A 472 10.91 3.11 0.07
N TYR A 473 10.43 4.20 -0.53
CA TYR A 473 11.05 5.53 -0.46
C TYR A 473 11.23 5.98 0.99
N ARG A 474 10.17 5.91 1.82
CA ARG A 474 10.23 6.32 3.24
C ARG A 474 11.27 5.54 4.05
N ARG A 475 11.49 4.26 3.74
CA ARG A 475 12.44 3.40 4.48
C ARG A 475 13.86 3.46 3.94
N LEU A 476 14.01 3.47 2.63
CA LEU A 476 15.30 3.37 1.94
C LEU A 476 16.03 4.69 1.87
N ILE A 477 15.29 5.79 1.85
CA ILE A 477 15.82 7.14 1.84
C ILE A 477 15.44 7.69 3.20
N PRO A 478 16.15 7.24 4.26
CA PRO A 478 15.91 7.79 5.58
C PRO A 478 16.13 9.29 5.51
N GLY A 479 15.29 10.03 6.21
CA GLY A 479 15.67 11.35 6.66
C GLY A 479 16.93 11.25 7.53
N PRO A 480 17.55 12.39 7.88
CA PRO A 480 18.70 12.38 8.77
C PRO A 480 18.43 11.52 10.03
N PRO A 481 19.40 10.73 10.54
CA PRO A 481 19.20 9.89 11.71
C PRO A 481 18.63 10.69 12.90
N PRO A 482 17.81 10.09 13.77
CA PRO A 482 17.48 10.70 15.06
C PRO A 482 18.78 11.08 15.78
N GLY A 483 18.92 12.35 16.15
CA GLY A 483 20.16 12.93 16.71
C GLY A 483 21.06 13.67 15.72
N THR A 484 20.80 13.64 14.42
CA THR A 484 21.35 14.67 13.50
C THR A 484 20.52 15.95 13.60
N THR A 485 21.03 17.07 13.07
CA THR A 485 20.55 18.45 13.28
C THR A 485 19.03 18.70 13.21
N SER A 486 18.20 17.78 12.73
CA SER A 486 16.73 17.84 12.84
C SER A 486 16.17 17.65 14.26
N ASP A 487 16.96 17.13 15.22
CA ASP A 487 16.56 17.13 16.64
C ASP A 487 16.93 18.41 17.39
N THR A 488 17.90 19.16 16.86
CA THR A 488 18.30 20.48 17.37
C THR A 488 17.72 21.63 16.56
N ILE A 489 17.10 21.37 15.40
CA ILE A 489 16.46 22.40 14.60
C ILE A 489 15.26 22.95 15.38
N THR A 490 15.24 24.27 15.55
CA THR A 490 14.08 24.94 16.16
C THR A 490 12.98 25.07 15.12
N LEU A 491 11.73 25.23 15.58
CA LEU A 491 10.59 25.52 14.70
C LEU A 491 10.88 26.69 13.76
N GLN A 492 11.48 27.75 14.30
CA GLN A 492 11.87 28.92 13.52
C GLN A 492 12.88 28.55 12.43
N GLN A 493 13.95 27.81 12.77
CA GLN A 493 14.98 27.46 11.79
C GLN A 493 14.41 26.55 10.68
N ALA A 494 13.53 25.61 11.02
CA ALA A 494 12.84 24.78 10.03
C ALA A 494 11.99 25.64 9.07
N CYS A 495 11.28 26.64 9.59
CA CYS A 495 10.49 27.55 8.78
C CYS A 495 11.36 28.42 7.86
N LEU A 496 12.47 28.97 8.37
CA LEU A 496 13.40 29.77 7.56
C LEU A 496 14.04 28.93 6.45
N ASN A 497 14.48 27.72 6.78
CA ASN A 497 15.04 26.79 5.80
C ASN A 497 14.01 26.38 4.73
N ALA A 498 12.74 26.24 5.11
CA ALA A 498 11.66 25.99 4.17
C ALA A 498 11.41 27.21 3.26
N ILE A 499 11.38 28.43 3.81
CA ILE A 499 11.21 29.67 3.06
C ILE A 499 12.36 29.89 2.07
N GLU A 500 13.61 29.61 2.46
CA GLU A 500 14.78 29.70 1.57
C GLU A 500 14.64 28.80 0.32
N ARG A 501 13.82 27.74 0.39
CA ARG A 501 13.53 26.85 -0.74
C ARG A 501 12.31 27.29 -1.56
N PHE A 502 11.63 28.38 -1.23
CA PHE A 502 10.44 28.79 -2.00
C PHE A 502 10.83 29.09 -3.44
N SER A 503 10.09 28.53 -4.39
CA SER A 503 10.32 28.74 -5.82
C SER A 503 9.68 30.07 -6.27
N PRO A 504 10.46 31.10 -6.64
CA PRO A 504 9.88 32.39 -7.05
C PRO A 504 9.00 32.29 -8.29
N SER A 505 9.31 31.35 -9.21
CA SER A 505 8.45 30.99 -10.35
C SER A 505 7.03 30.57 -9.96
N VAL A 506 6.87 29.82 -8.86
CA VAL A 506 5.55 29.40 -8.35
C VAL A 506 4.77 30.60 -7.80
N LEU A 507 5.47 31.51 -7.13
CA LEU A 507 4.91 32.76 -6.61
C LEU A 507 4.49 33.71 -7.75
N HIS A 508 5.24 33.75 -8.85
CA HIS A 508 4.93 34.55 -10.03
C HIS A 508 3.77 34.00 -10.87
N HIS A 509 3.72 32.69 -11.13
CA HIS A 509 2.66 32.09 -11.98
C HIS A 509 1.26 32.15 -11.37
N ARG A 510 1.16 32.41 -10.06
CA ARG A 510 -0.11 32.54 -9.34
C ARG A 510 -0.43 33.99 -8.94
N SER A 511 0.40 34.94 -9.36
CA SER A 511 0.08 36.37 -9.29
C SER A 511 -0.89 36.71 -10.44
N PRO A 512 -2.02 37.37 -10.19
CA PRO A 512 -2.95 37.74 -11.25
C PRO A 512 -2.24 38.63 -12.27
N SER A 513 -2.32 38.23 -13.55
CA SER A 513 -1.72 38.92 -14.69
C SER A 513 -1.99 40.42 -14.64
N SER A 514 -0.94 41.22 -14.86
CA SER A 514 -0.84 42.68 -14.81
C SER A 514 -1.68 43.46 -15.85
N ASN A 515 -2.82 42.92 -16.31
CA ASN A 515 -3.63 43.50 -17.39
C ASN A 515 -4.97 44.12 -16.97
N ILE A 516 -5.09 44.68 -15.76
CA ILE A 516 -6.22 45.56 -15.43
C ILE A 516 -5.76 46.81 -14.67
N SER A 517 -5.91 47.94 -15.36
CA SER A 517 -5.85 49.34 -14.94
C SER A 517 -5.92 49.66 -13.44
N SER A 518 -4.93 50.44 -13.00
CA SER A 518 -5.04 51.57 -12.06
C SER A 518 -6.32 51.68 -11.21
N LYS A 519 -6.24 51.25 -9.94
CA LYS A 519 -6.64 52.01 -8.73
C LYS A 519 -6.53 51.09 -7.49
N SER A 520 -5.60 51.46 -6.59
CA SER A 520 -5.63 51.17 -5.14
C SER A 520 -6.19 49.81 -4.69
N ASN A 521 -5.37 48.76 -4.74
CA ASN A 521 -5.58 47.59 -3.89
C ASN A 521 -4.27 47.30 -3.16
N PRO A 522 -4.22 47.35 -1.81
CA PRO A 522 -3.00 47.14 -1.04
C PRO A 522 -2.57 45.66 -0.95
N ASN A 523 -3.28 44.78 -1.66
CA ASN A 523 -2.99 43.35 -1.66
C ASN A 523 -1.85 43.05 -2.63
N TRP A 524 -0.79 42.47 -2.07
CA TRP A 524 0.41 41.88 -2.69
C TRP A 524 0.13 40.89 -3.86
N GLY A 525 -1.12 40.60 -4.19
CA GLY A 525 -1.54 39.81 -5.35
C GLY A 525 -1.44 38.29 -5.19
N ILE A 526 -0.61 37.78 -4.28
CA ILE A 526 -0.36 36.34 -4.09
C ILE A 526 -1.27 35.77 -2.99
N PRO A 527 -2.22 34.85 -3.27
CA PRO A 527 -3.13 34.30 -2.27
C PRO A 527 -2.42 33.54 -1.13
N GLU A 528 -2.95 33.62 0.09
CA GLU A 528 -2.48 32.89 1.29
C GLU A 528 -2.26 31.38 1.04
N ALA A 529 -3.18 30.74 0.32
CA ALA A 529 -3.09 29.33 -0.06
C ALA A 529 -1.84 28.99 -0.88
N VAL A 530 -1.26 29.94 -1.63
CA VAL A 530 -0.01 29.73 -2.37
C VAL A 530 1.17 29.59 -1.42
N PHE A 531 1.20 30.42 -0.36
CA PHE A 531 2.22 30.32 0.68
C PHE A 531 2.05 29.03 1.49
N GLN A 532 0.81 28.62 1.79
CA GLN A 532 0.53 27.34 2.45
C GLN A 532 1.00 26.15 1.61
N ASP A 533 0.66 26.09 0.31
CA ASP A 533 1.10 25.03 -0.60
C ASP A 533 2.63 24.93 -0.68
N GLU A 534 3.31 26.06 -0.84
CA GLU A 534 4.76 26.10 -1.01
C GLU A 534 5.48 25.80 0.32
N MET A 535 4.94 26.28 1.44
CA MET A 535 5.43 25.96 2.77
C MET A 535 5.32 24.47 3.07
N TYR A 536 4.18 23.85 2.79
CA TYR A 536 4.00 22.40 2.96
C TYR A 536 5.05 21.61 2.15
N CYS A 537 5.24 21.98 0.88
CA CYS A 537 6.21 21.33 0.00
C CYS A 537 7.64 21.46 0.51
N CYS A 538 8.02 22.64 0.99
CA CYS A 538 9.37 22.92 1.46
C CYS A 538 9.63 22.37 2.87
N LEU A 539 8.65 22.42 3.77
CA LEU A 539 8.72 21.78 5.09
C LEU A 539 8.83 20.26 4.96
N ASN A 540 8.10 19.64 4.04
CA ASN A 540 8.23 18.19 3.82
C ASN A 540 9.65 17.82 3.32
N ARG A 541 10.32 18.73 2.60
CA ARG A 541 11.73 18.59 2.25
C ARG A 541 12.67 18.92 3.40
N GLU A 542 12.29 19.76 4.35
CA GLU A 542 13.17 20.19 5.43
C GLU A 542 13.11 19.28 6.65
N LEU A 543 11.91 18.82 6.98
CA LEU A 543 11.64 17.96 8.12
C LEU A 543 11.75 16.47 7.75
N HIS A 544 12.03 16.19 6.47
CA HIS A 544 12.57 14.96 5.90
C HIS A 544 11.94 13.62 6.33
N ASN A 545 10.84 13.59 7.10
CA ASN A 545 9.98 12.46 7.51
C ASN A 545 9.00 12.79 8.66
N LEU A 546 9.08 13.94 9.35
CA LEU A 546 8.10 14.27 10.40
C LEU A 546 6.69 14.43 9.82
N PRO A 547 5.64 13.85 10.42
CA PRO A 547 4.27 14.03 9.98
C PRO A 547 3.85 15.50 10.09
N ILE A 548 3.50 16.10 8.95
CA ILE A 548 2.95 17.45 8.85
C ILE A 548 1.46 17.30 8.59
N LEU A 549 0.62 17.66 9.56
CA LEU A 549 -0.82 17.69 9.41
C LEU A 549 -1.21 19.07 8.90
N SER A 550 -1.69 19.17 7.66
CA SER A 550 -2.15 20.44 7.12
C SER A 550 -3.55 20.75 7.62
N GLU A 551 -3.74 22.01 7.99
CA GLU A 551 -5.00 22.57 8.41
C GLU A 551 -5.66 21.69 9.52
N TYR A 552 -4.91 21.47 10.60
CA TYR A 552 -5.24 20.57 11.69
C TYR A 552 -6.24 21.19 12.67
N ALA A 553 -7.13 20.37 13.23
CA ALA A 553 -8.07 20.80 14.26
C ALA A 553 -8.26 19.69 15.31
N GLU A 554 -7.93 20.00 16.57
CA GLU A 554 -8.18 19.10 17.71
C GLU A 554 -9.68 19.08 18.07
N THR A 555 -10.37 20.18 17.82
CA THR A 555 -11.79 20.37 18.15
C THR A 555 -12.55 20.93 16.95
N LYS A 556 -13.88 21.05 17.06
CA LYS A 556 -14.70 21.67 16.01
C LYS A 556 -14.47 23.19 15.87
N ASP A 557 -13.78 23.81 16.83
CA ASP A 557 -13.59 25.26 16.92
C ASP A 557 -12.13 25.65 16.65
N GLY A 558 -11.86 26.10 15.42
CA GLY A 558 -10.55 26.58 14.97
C GLY A 558 -9.73 25.51 14.24
N ARG A 559 -8.73 25.96 13.47
CA ARG A 559 -7.91 25.12 12.58
C ARG A 559 -6.54 25.78 12.37
N ILE A 560 -5.49 25.11 12.79
CA ILE A 560 -4.10 25.59 12.62
C ILE A 560 -3.57 25.16 11.26
N ASP A 561 -2.87 26.04 10.54
CA ASP A 561 -2.46 25.74 9.16
C ASP A 561 -1.52 24.55 9.02
N PHE A 562 -0.57 24.36 9.95
CA PHE A 562 0.21 23.14 10.03
C PHE A 562 0.47 22.72 11.48
N PHE A 563 0.37 21.43 11.74
CA PHE A 563 0.79 20.81 12.99
C PHE A 563 1.84 19.72 12.74
N ILE A 564 3.02 19.86 13.34
CA ILE A 564 4.12 18.89 13.22
C ILE A 564 4.00 17.89 14.37
N PHE A 565 3.36 16.75 14.11
CA PHE A 565 2.90 15.82 15.16
C PHE A 565 4.02 15.37 16.10
N GLY A 566 5.17 14.95 15.54
CA GLY A 566 6.29 14.42 16.32
C GLY A 566 7.02 15.45 17.19
N LYS A 567 6.91 16.75 16.86
CA LYS A 567 7.55 17.85 17.60
C LYS A 567 6.53 18.73 18.33
N LYS A 568 5.23 18.46 18.17
CA LYS A 568 4.13 19.26 18.70
C LYS A 568 4.23 20.74 18.34
N TRP A 569 4.69 21.04 17.12
CA TRP A 569 4.82 22.42 16.65
C TRP A 569 3.58 22.88 15.90
N GLY A 570 3.15 24.12 16.16
CA GLY A 570 2.11 24.79 15.40
C GLY A 570 2.67 25.84 14.44
N ILE A 571 2.19 25.88 13.21
CA ILE A 571 2.55 26.92 12.23
C ILE A 571 1.26 27.54 11.71
N GLU A 572 1.14 28.86 11.82
CA GLU A 572 0.06 29.64 11.24
C GLU A 572 0.60 30.55 10.14
N ILE A 573 -0.05 30.57 8.98
CA ILE A 573 0.34 31.39 7.84
C ILE A 573 -0.70 32.49 7.63
N LEU A 574 -0.23 33.73 7.48
CA LEU A 574 -1.06 34.88 7.19
C LEU A 574 -0.59 35.57 5.92
N GLN A 575 -1.53 36.07 5.11
CA GLN A 575 -1.23 36.95 3.99
C GLN A 575 -1.65 38.39 4.30
N SER A 576 -0.69 39.32 4.30
CA SER A 576 -0.92 40.76 4.44
C SER A 576 -1.80 41.10 5.66
N GLY A 577 -1.63 40.36 6.75
CA GLY A 577 -2.45 40.52 7.95
C GLY A 577 -2.31 41.93 8.50
N ASP A 578 -3.44 42.63 8.66
CA ASP A 578 -3.46 43.90 9.39
C ASP A 578 -3.31 43.67 10.90
N ASN A 579 -3.20 44.75 11.66
CA ASN A 579 -2.99 44.65 13.11
C ASN A 579 -4.12 43.89 13.82
N GLY A 580 -5.36 43.99 13.32
CA GLY A 580 -6.51 43.32 13.93
C GLY A 580 -6.43 41.82 13.74
N ARG A 581 -6.13 41.37 12.52
CA ARG A 581 -6.00 39.94 12.20
C ARG A 581 -4.76 39.32 12.84
N LEU A 582 -3.63 40.03 12.86
CA LEU A 582 -2.43 39.55 13.57
C LEU A 582 -2.70 39.35 15.06
N GLN A 583 -3.37 40.31 15.71
CA GLN A 583 -3.71 40.20 17.12
C GLN A 583 -4.71 39.07 17.39
N GLU A 584 -5.71 38.89 16.51
CA GLU A 584 -6.68 37.80 16.63
C GLU A 584 -5.99 36.43 16.61
N HIS A 585 -5.13 36.19 15.62
CA HIS A 585 -4.41 34.92 15.51
C HIS A 585 -3.41 34.76 16.67
N ALA A 586 -2.69 35.80 17.09
CA ALA A 586 -1.82 35.74 18.25
C ALA A 586 -2.59 35.37 19.55
N ASN A 587 -3.74 36.01 19.78
CA ASN A 587 -4.59 35.76 20.96
C ASN A 587 -5.12 34.31 20.99
N ILE A 588 -5.26 33.66 19.85
CA ILE A 588 -5.71 32.26 19.76
C ILE A 588 -4.65 31.29 20.36
N PHE A 589 -3.36 31.63 20.27
CA PHE A 589 -2.26 30.84 20.86
C PHE A 589 -1.92 31.23 22.31
N GLN A 590 -2.35 32.41 22.78
CA GLN A 590 -2.11 32.86 24.15
C GLN A 590 -2.87 32.04 25.20
N SER A 591 -2.47 32.18 26.47
CA SER A 591 -3.15 31.52 27.60
C SER A 591 -4.65 31.82 27.60
N GLY A 592 -5.48 30.77 27.62
CA GLY A 592 -6.93 30.87 27.50
C GLY A 592 -7.48 31.00 26.06
N GLY A 593 -6.60 31.18 25.07
CA GLY A 593 -6.90 31.14 23.63
C GLY A 593 -7.30 29.73 23.14
N LYS A 594 -7.88 29.64 21.93
CA LYS A 594 -8.45 28.37 21.43
C LYS A 594 -7.40 27.28 21.26
N TYR A 595 -6.23 27.60 20.69
CA TYR A 595 -5.18 26.60 20.45
C TYR A 595 -4.40 26.28 21.72
N HIS A 596 -4.23 27.25 22.62
CA HIS A 596 -3.67 26.98 23.94
C HIS A 596 -4.50 25.97 24.74
N LYS A 597 -5.84 26.07 24.65
CA LYS A 597 -6.76 25.13 25.29
C LYS A 597 -6.64 23.69 24.77
N TRP A 598 -6.06 23.47 23.59
CA TRP A 598 -5.83 22.12 23.09
C TRP A 598 -4.77 21.39 23.93
N GLY A 599 -3.80 22.11 24.53
CA GLY A 599 -2.76 21.50 25.37
C GLY A 599 -1.80 20.57 24.61
N ILE A 600 -1.79 20.64 23.28
CA ILE A 600 -1.00 19.76 22.41
C ILE A 600 0.22 20.43 21.78
N LEU A 601 0.39 21.75 21.94
CA LEU A 601 1.48 22.51 21.32
C LEU A 601 2.63 22.72 22.31
N GLU A 602 3.85 22.35 21.91
CA GLU A 602 5.09 22.64 22.65
C GLU A 602 5.75 23.95 22.18
N ASP A 603 5.59 24.29 20.90
CA ASP A 603 6.06 25.55 20.31
C ASP A 603 5.12 25.96 19.15
N TYR A 604 5.10 27.24 18.80
CA TYR A 604 4.35 27.73 17.64
C TYR A 604 5.00 28.92 16.96
N ILE A 605 4.67 29.16 15.69
CA ILE A 605 5.13 30.31 14.93
C ILE A 605 4.03 30.84 14.02
N ILE A 606 3.95 32.17 13.92
CA ILE A 606 3.05 32.88 13.00
C ILE A 606 3.91 33.53 11.92
N LEU A 607 3.70 33.13 10.67
CA LEU A 607 4.41 33.66 9.49
C LEU A 607 3.47 34.58 8.70
N ASN A 608 3.69 35.89 8.81
CA ASN A 608 2.93 36.89 8.04
C ASN A 608 3.68 37.24 6.75
N PHE A 609 3.26 36.66 5.63
CA PHE A 609 3.75 37.02 4.30
C PHE A 609 3.10 38.33 3.87
N CYS A 610 3.89 39.37 3.69
CA CYS A 610 3.38 40.72 3.45
C CYS A 610 4.28 41.53 2.54
N SER A 611 3.72 42.63 2.04
CA SER A 611 4.49 43.59 1.27
C SER A 611 5.37 44.48 2.11
N LYS A 612 6.42 45.04 1.51
CA LYS A 612 7.27 46.01 2.21
C LYS A 612 6.45 47.21 2.68
N SER A 613 5.55 47.72 1.84
CA SER A 613 4.64 48.83 2.21
C SER A 613 3.62 48.43 3.27
N SER A 614 3.11 47.19 3.23
CA SER A 614 2.23 46.65 4.26
C SER A 614 2.95 46.55 5.61
N LEU A 615 4.18 46.01 5.62
CA LEU A 615 5.01 45.92 6.81
C LEU A 615 5.24 47.32 7.41
N ASP A 616 5.56 48.31 6.59
CA ASP A 616 5.79 49.68 7.05
C ASP A 616 4.51 50.29 7.66
N ALA A 617 3.33 49.97 7.11
CA ALA A 617 2.03 50.44 7.59
C ALA A 617 1.51 49.76 8.89
N LEU A 618 2.07 48.62 9.31
CA LEU A 618 1.65 47.93 10.54
C LEU A 618 1.88 48.81 11.78
N LYS A 619 0.94 48.80 12.72
CA LYS A 619 1.05 49.54 13.99
C LYS A 619 1.25 48.51 15.09
N ILE A 620 2.46 48.47 15.63
CA ILE A 620 2.85 47.61 16.75
C ILE A 620 2.07 48.09 17.99
N LYS A 621 1.14 47.28 18.48
CA LYS A 621 0.42 47.50 19.74
C LYS A 621 0.49 46.20 20.54
N ASP A 622 0.95 46.31 21.79
CA ASP A 622 1.16 45.24 22.77
C ASP A 622 2.36 44.29 22.60
N ILE A 623 3.14 44.19 23.69
CA ILE A 623 4.44 43.50 23.81
C ILE A 623 4.31 42.01 24.16
N ASP A 624 3.14 41.56 24.59
CA ASP A 624 3.01 40.25 25.26
C ASP A 624 2.77 39.06 24.32
N ALA A 625 2.82 39.25 23.00
CA ALA A 625 2.80 38.16 21.99
C ALA A 625 4.12 37.99 21.20
N GLN A 626 5.20 38.68 21.58
CA GLN A 626 6.17 39.18 20.58
C GLN A 626 7.42 38.31 20.24
N SER A 627 7.54 37.03 20.62
CA SER A 627 8.68 36.21 20.16
C SER A 627 8.37 35.27 19.00
N HIS A 628 7.10 34.92 18.76
CA HIS A 628 6.69 33.83 17.84
C HIS A 628 6.14 34.31 16.49
N THR A 629 6.06 35.62 16.25
CA THR A 629 5.62 36.16 14.95
C THR A 629 6.81 36.61 14.11
N ARG A 630 6.82 36.25 12.81
CA ARG A 630 7.77 36.74 11.82
C ARG A 630 7.04 37.34 10.63
N HIS A 631 7.52 38.47 10.14
CA HIS A 631 7.05 39.06 8.90
C HIS A 631 7.99 38.67 7.77
N VAL A 632 7.46 38.08 6.70
CA VAL A 632 8.25 37.60 5.57
C VAL A 632 7.89 38.45 4.35
N VAL A 633 8.87 39.23 3.88
CA VAL A 633 8.74 40.09 2.70
C VAL A 633 9.52 39.43 1.56
N ILE A 634 8.81 38.92 0.56
CA ILE A 634 9.42 38.21 -0.57
C ILE A 634 9.55 39.14 -1.78
N ASP A 635 10.77 39.34 -2.26
CA ASP A 635 10.98 39.86 -3.60
C ASP A 635 11.26 38.68 -4.55
N ALA A 636 10.21 38.28 -5.27
CA ALA A 636 10.30 37.15 -6.18
C ALA A 636 11.18 37.46 -7.41
N ASN A 637 11.29 38.74 -7.84
CA ASN A 637 12.12 39.12 -8.98
C ASN A 637 13.60 39.05 -8.62
N GLU A 638 13.94 39.49 -7.41
CA GLU A 638 15.30 39.46 -6.89
C GLU A 638 15.65 38.11 -6.24
N HIS A 639 14.73 37.14 -6.23
CA HIS A 639 14.89 35.84 -5.59
C HIS A 639 15.33 35.96 -4.12
N ILE A 640 14.76 36.89 -3.36
CA ILE A 640 15.08 37.09 -1.94
C ILE A 640 13.84 37.10 -1.06
N ALA A 641 14.01 36.67 0.19
CA ALA A 641 13.04 36.87 1.26
C ALA A 641 13.69 37.56 2.45
N GLN A 642 13.19 38.73 2.81
CA GLN A 642 13.59 39.46 4.01
C GLN A 642 12.66 39.06 5.15
N VAL A 643 13.25 38.56 6.23
CA VAL A 643 12.50 38.13 7.42
C VAL A 643 12.71 39.14 8.53
N TYR A 644 11.60 39.66 9.05
CA TYR A 644 11.57 40.63 10.14
C TYR A 644 10.95 40.01 11.39
N THR A 645 11.40 40.46 12.55
CA THR A 645 10.73 40.26 13.84
C THR A 645 9.43 41.04 13.92
N TYR A 646 8.62 40.79 14.94
CA TYR A 646 7.35 41.50 15.17
C TYR A 646 7.52 43.02 15.27
N ASP A 647 8.63 43.49 15.87
CA ASP A 647 8.98 44.90 15.99
C ASP A 647 9.64 45.48 14.72
N LYS A 648 9.53 44.77 13.60
CA LYS A 648 10.03 45.14 12.26
C LYS A 648 11.55 45.28 12.19
N GLN A 649 12.30 44.68 13.10
CA GLN A 649 13.74 44.58 12.94
C GLN A 649 14.07 43.49 11.93
N LEU A 650 14.97 43.79 10.99
CA LEU A 650 15.41 42.81 10.01
C LEU A 650 16.23 41.74 10.72
N GLN A 651 15.76 40.49 10.66
CA GLN A 651 16.42 39.36 11.27
C GLN A 651 17.40 38.69 10.31
N THR A 652 16.96 38.43 9.07
CA THR A 652 17.79 37.77 8.06
C THR A 652 17.29 38.05 6.64
N ILE A 653 18.16 37.83 5.67
CA ILE A 653 17.83 37.84 4.25
C ILE A 653 18.14 36.44 3.71
N LEU A 654 17.11 35.78 3.19
CA LEU A 654 17.18 34.46 2.59
C LEU A 654 17.25 34.60 1.08
N ASN A 655 18.06 33.76 0.44
CA ASN A 655 18.13 33.67 -1.01
C ASN A 655 17.23 32.51 -1.45
N LEU A 656 16.22 32.81 -2.24
CA LEU A 656 15.19 31.87 -2.64
C LEU A 656 15.71 30.93 -3.74
N GLY A 657 15.54 29.64 -3.54
CA GLY A 657 15.97 28.63 -4.50
C GLY A 657 14.91 28.26 -5.54
N GLU A 658 15.36 28.02 -6.77
CA GLU A 658 14.50 27.54 -7.85
C GLU A 658 14.25 26.03 -7.73
N GLY A 659 13.03 25.58 -8.05
CA GLY A 659 12.70 24.15 -8.02
C GLY A 659 12.79 23.50 -6.62
N ARG A 660 12.68 24.32 -5.57
CA ARG A 660 12.72 23.89 -4.16
C ARG A 660 14.08 23.36 -3.69
N THR A 661 15.15 23.89 -4.26
CA THR A 661 16.55 23.71 -3.83
C THR A 661 16.97 24.86 -2.90
N ARG A 662 18.12 24.78 -2.21
CA ARG A 662 18.68 25.93 -1.48
C ARG A 662 19.74 26.61 -2.35
N SER A 663 19.82 27.94 -2.33
CA SER A 663 20.77 28.70 -3.14
C SER A 663 22.24 28.54 -2.70
N HIS A 664 22.49 28.24 -1.42
CA HIS A 664 23.84 28.20 -0.82
C HIS A 664 24.35 26.80 -0.45
N SER A 665 24.10 25.81 -1.30
CA SER A 665 24.64 24.46 -1.11
C SER A 665 25.75 24.15 -2.12
N PRO A 666 27.05 24.29 -1.74
CA PRO A 666 28.01 23.31 -2.22
C PRO A 666 27.65 22.00 -1.53
N GLU A 667 27.22 20.99 -2.29
CA GLU A 667 27.34 19.60 -1.81
C GLU A 667 28.84 19.34 -1.61
N LYS A 668 29.34 19.69 -0.42
CA LYS A 668 30.71 19.38 -0.03
C LYS A 668 30.83 17.86 0.02
N ARG A 669 31.59 17.34 -0.94
CA ARG A 669 32.50 16.23 -0.69
C ARG A 669 33.35 16.58 0.55
N THR A 670 33.08 15.91 1.66
CA THR A 670 33.94 15.80 2.86
C THR A 670 33.71 14.36 3.35
N ALA A 671 34.60 13.37 3.27
CA ALA A 671 36.05 13.34 3.42
C ALA A 671 36.52 14.05 4.70
N SER A 672 36.97 13.23 5.65
CA SER A 672 37.70 13.50 6.90
C SER A 672 36.96 14.22 8.01
N GLY A 673 36.62 13.46 9.07
CA GLY A 673 36.19 13.98 10.37
C GLY A 673 35.56 12.90 11.25
N ASP A 674 34.45 12.32 10.79
CA ASP A 674 33.71 11.27 11.53
C ASP A 674 34.17 9.84 11.19
N GLU A 675 34.97 9.67 10.14
CA GLU A 675 35.55 8.37 9.77
C GLU A 675 36.52 7.85 10.83
N ASP A 676 37.23 8.70 11.58
CA ASP A 676 38.24 8.26 12.55
C ASP A 676 37.65 7.66 13.83
N ILE A 677 36.56 8.23 14.38
CA ILE A 677 35.93 7.67 15.59
C ILE A 677 35.18 6.38 15.26
N HIS A 678 34.52 6.32 14.09
CA HIS A 678 33.88 5.11 13.61
C HIS A 678 34.89 4.04 13.14
N MET A 679 36.07 4.40 12.60
CA MET A 679 37.15 3.45 12.35
C MET A 679 37.69 2.88 13.64
N ILE A 680 38.00 3.71 14.65
CA ILE A 680 38.54 3.23 15.93
C ILE A 680 37.55 2.29 16.62
N LEU A 681 36.25 2.61 16.62
CA LEU A 681 35.21 1.72 17.16
C LEU A 681 35.03 0.45 16.33
N ARG A 682 35.13 0.54 15.00
CA ARG A 682 35.01 -0.61 14.09
C ARG A 682 36.23 -1.52 14.15
N ASP A 683 37.43 -0.97 14.34
CA ASP A 683 38.67 -1.72 14.50
C ASP A 683 38.69 -2.43 15.87
N GLN A 684 38.19 -1.79 16.93
CA GLN A 684 37.96 -2.46 18.23
C GLN A 684 36.92 -3.58 18.14
N GLU A 685 35.85 -3.38 17.37
CA GLU A 685 34.81 -4.39 17.15
C GLU A 685 35.34 -5.57 16.29
N ILE A 686 36.17 -5.28 15.28
CA ILE A 686 36.87 -6.29 14.48
C ILE A 686 37.88 -7.08 15.32
N GLU A 687 38.65 -6.43 16.20
CA GLU A 687 39.58 -7.10 17.11
C GLU A 687 38.85 -8.01 18.11
N LEU A 688 37.70 -7.57 18.64
CA LEU A 688 36.84 -8.39 19.50
C LEU A 688 36.24 -9.59 18.75
N GLU A 689 35.79 -9.40 17.51
CA GLU A 689 35.24 -10.46 16.66
C GLU A 689 36.33 -11.47 16.27
N GLN A 690 37.54 -11.02 15.93
CA GLN A 690 38.69 -11.88 15.62
C GLN A 690 39.17 -12.66 16.85
N ALA A 691 39.18 -12.05 18.04
CA ALA A 691 39.49 -12.74 19.29
C ALA A 691 38.42 -13.81 19.63
N LYS A 692 37.15 -13.56 19.28
CA LYS A 692 36.07 -14.53 19.46
C LYS A 692 36.17 -15.69 18.47
N ILE A 693 36.45 -15.42 17.20
CA ILE A 693 36.69 -16.44 16.18
C ILE A 693 37.90 -17.30 16.56
N GLY A 694 38.99 -16.69 17.04
CA GLY A 694 40.16 -17.44 17.51
C GLY A 694 39.84 -18.39 18.66
N LYS A 695 39.01 -17.96 19.63
CA LYS A 695 38.56 -18.82 20.74
C LYS A 695 37.63 -19.94 20.27
N GLU A 696 36.76 -19.68 19.30
CA GLU A 696 35.88 -20.71 18.71
C GLU A 696 36.67 -21.73 17.88
N GLU A 697 37.71 -21.30 17.15
CA GLU A 697 38.59 -22.17 16.38
C GLU A 697 39.49 -23.02 17.29
N GLU A 698 39.96 -22.46 18.40
CA GLU A 698 40.71 -23.19 19.43
C GLU A 698 39.83 -24.24 20.13
N ALA A 699 38.57 -23.91 20.44
CA ALA A 699 37.60 -24.86 20.98
C ALA A 699 37.25 -25.98 19.98
N LEU A 700 37.17 -25.66 18.68
CA LEU A 700 36.92 -26.64 17.63
C LEU A 700 38.10 -27.59 17.45
N ASN A 701 39.33 -27.07 17.53
CA ASN A 701 40.55 -27.89 17.48
C ASN A 701 40.65 -28.80 18.70
N GLN A 702 40.31 -28.34 19.91
CA GLN A 702 40.26 -29.19 21.10
C GLN A 702 39.24 -30.33 20.95
N LEU A 703 38.04 -30.04 20.47
CA LEU A 703 37.01 -31.06 20.18
C LEU A 703 37.47 -32.07 19.13
N GLN A 704 38.25 -31.63 18.14
CA GLN A 704 38.77 -32.52 17.11
C GLN A 704 39.87 -33.46 17.66
N VAL A 705 40.74 -32.96 18.54
CA VAL A 705 41.72 -33.78 19.27
C VAL A 705 41.02 -34.81 20.17
N GLU A 706 40.03 -34.40 20.96
CA GLU A 706 39.24 -35.33 21.79
C GLU A 706 38.55 -36.41 20.97
N ARG A 707 38.02 -36.06 19.79
CA ARG A 707 37.39 -37.01 18.87
C ARG A 707 38.38 -38.02 18.30
N GLU A 708 39.61 -37.60 18.01
CA GLU A 708 40.66 -38.50 17.55
C GLU A 708 41.16 -39.43 18.65
N GLU A 709 41.29 -38.94 19.89
CA GLU A 709 41.61 -39.78 21.04
C GLU A 709 40.52 -40.81 21.30
N LEU A 710 39.26 -40.40 21.31
CA LEU A 710 38.12 -41.30 21.50
C LEU A 710 38.10 -42.40 20.42
N LYS A 711 38.43 -42.04 19.17
CA LYS A 711 38.53 -42.99 18.07
C LYS A 711 39.66 -44.00 18.30
N ARG A 712 40.83 -43.56 18.77
CA ARG A 712 41.94 -44.46 19.13
C ARG A 712 41.56 -45.40 20.28
N THR A 713 40.84 -44.92 21.30
CA THR A 713 40.34 -45.74 22.41
C THR A 713 39.35 -46.79 21.91
N ILE A 714 38.42 -46.40 21.04
CA ILE A 714 37.46 -47.33 20.42
C ILE A 714 38.19 -48.41 19.61
N ASP A 715 39.20 -48.04 18.84
CA ASP A 715 39.95 -48.99 18.02
C ASP A 715 40.82 -49.94 18.87
N GLN A 716 41.39 -49.46 19.99
CA GLN A 716 42.06 -50.31 20.98
C GLN A 716 41.10 -51.29 21.66
N LEU A 717 39.91 -50.83 22.06
CA LEU A 717 38.88 -51.68 22.67
C LEU A 717 38.41 -52.76 21.70
N LYS A 718 38.24 -52.42 20.42
CA LYS A 718 37.92 -53.40 19.37
C LYS A 718 39.03 -54.44 19.19
N LEU A 719 40.29 -54.03 19.28
CA LEU A 719 41.45 -54.93 19.20
C LEU A 719 41.57 -55.86 20.42
N GLN A 720 41.14 -55.39 21.60
CA GLN A 720 41.07 -56.21 22.81
C GLN A 720 39.89 -57.19 22.77
N LEU A 721 38.72 -56.75 22.27
CA LEU A 721 37.54 -57.61 22.09
C LEU A 721 37.72 -58.66 21.00
N GLY A 722 38.59 -58.43 20.01
CA GLY A 722 38.94 -59.43 19.00
C GLY A 722 39.96 -60.49 19.45
N LYS A 723 40.46 -60.42 20.69
CA LYS A 723 41.41 -61.38 21.29
C LYS A 723 40.81 -62.21 22.43
N ILE A 724 39.52 -62.00 22.74
CA ILE A 724 38.70 -62.83 23.63
C ILE A 724 37.87 -63.73 22.72
#